data_AF-A0A3D9IQI2-F1
#
_entry.id   AF-A0A3D9IQI2-F1
#
_cell.length_a   1.000
_cell.length_b   1.000
_cell.length_c   1.000
_cell.angle_alpha   90.00
_cell.angle_beta   90.00
_cell.angle_gamma   90.00
#
_symmetry.space_group_name_H-M   'P 1'
#
loop_
_entity.id
_entity.type
_entity.pdbx_description
1 polymer ?
#
loop_
_entity_poly.entity_id
_entity_poly.type
_entity_poly.pdbx_seq_one_letter_code
_entity_poly.pdbx_strand_id
1 'polypeptide(L)'
;MSRTIFKASQLWLRLCLIVSLVIPAVTLAVPDQASAAAQQPIRVLQYNVQGITALFLGEEYDMSQYDRGQLIGDKILAGDYDVVTINELFDGDMKDGITDKLKPTYPFALTDIGSTYPVKPGNSGLAVYSKLAPAPRNDLSNIFVKTVQIKRDCSPPDSECAPVYDSVDLMVDDLYCGGVDIVEGYGFDNNCSNGFMPYEDLYHDDSFSVKGVAWVRLLDPSGTPVNVFFSHAQASYSIPDPDAEKGRISNFKQINDFIKFVVPPAGRKNEAILLTGDLNVIGGTSEYDNLIGANSELYDLGLRDIWSEYNSGKDPGYTRGLNNTHVLVDDEFKMNQRLDYMIGKYPRGCFMHSTVKRDFVDSKGRDLSDHYGIDTVIGTSASFCSPSIASEQPDGVNKYNIASPGDYQWVYFPKAGTYTFKAYATDIPKTSLELTAYAEDELSFPVKPWEGNAVINNRQETVTYTPPGAFYLRIRAVESNGTPNETWQGDFHLNIHKAAGATWEDAIVLHPNQRMNADMAADNGIQSLQTETFFKFKTELSDNGAMPWSTFDLEQKVKTGETYDDPSPKAPTIRFGFAIRKDKNGQNLFARPSSAKHSGFHTKFGTTMQTLPEGEYRLVVSRPQPSTNQSAAFSVNFETNLRVLDIAELYCIEQEDFTGDDDPYLELTLDGTFTSTFLYPDADSDQGHHNPMAITGVAIDPHRIMIIQDAAIKLMEVDDIDDDDYIDTANVEISPDDDGSMNLGFLQGDGAEYILKYTVAQPY
;
A
#
# COMPACT_ATOMS: atom_id res chain seq x y z
N MET A 1 -4.17 46.12 62.19
CA MET A 1 -5.17 46.31 63.27
C MET A 1 -6.09 47.48 62.93
N SER A 2 -7.18 47.20 62.22
CA SER A 2 -8.52 47.74 62.46
C SER A 2 -9.40 47.09 61.41
N ARG A 3 -10.49 46.49 61.87
CA ARG A 3 -11.21 45.41 61.22
C ARG A 3 -12.66 45.89 61.05
N THR A 4 -13.32 45.33 60.03
CA THR A 4 -14.72 44.87 60.06
C THR A 4 -15.91 45.84 60.05
N ILE A 5 -17.07 45.58 59.41
CA ILE A 5 -17.62 44.53 58.49
C ILE A 5 -19.10 44.86 58.14
N PHE A 6 -19.54 44.54 56.90
CA PHE A 6 -20.82 43.95 56.38
C PHE A 6 -22.20 44.56 56.73
N LYS A 7 -23.32 44.39 55.98
CA LYS A 7 -23.93 43.31 55.14
C LYS A 7 -25.17 43.94 54.44
N ALA A 8 -25.65 43.63 53.22
CA ALA A 8 -26.48 42.47 52.78
C ALA A 8 -27.28 42.92 51.51
N SER A 9 -27.22 42.22 50.35
CA SER A 9 -28.30 41.41 49.67
C SER A 9 -29.71 42.05 49.63
N GLN A 10 -30.53 42.08 48.57
CA GLN A 10 -30.73 41.21 47.40
C GLN A 10 -31.81 41.86 46.48
N LEU A 11 -31.99 41.32 45.26
CA LEU A 11 -33.22 41.26 44.43
C LEU A 11 -33.36 42.09 43.13
N TRP A 12 -32.88 41.46 42.05
CA TRP A 12 -33.56 41.17 40.77
C TRP A 12 -34.18 42.27 39.87
N LEU A 13 -33.63 42.29 38.64
CA LEU A 13 -34.29 42.42 37.33
C LEU A 13 -34.97 43.76 36.96
N ARG A 14 -34.33 44.52 36.07
CA ARG A 14 -34.77 44.71 34.67
C ARG A 14 -33.92 45.76 33.97
N LEU A 15 -33.38 45.33 32.83
CA LEU A 15 -33.38 46.02 31.54
C LEU A 15 -33.19 47.55 31.52
N CYS A 16 -32.12 47.93 30.81
CA CYS A 16 -31.94 49.13 29.98
C CYS A 16 -30.78 50.06 30.34
N LEU A 17 -29.87 50.09 29.37
CA LEU A 17 -29.17 51.25 28.83
C LEU A 17 -27.86 51.73 29.50
N ILE A 18 -26.78 51.39 28.78
CA ILE A 18 -25.71 52.28 28.28
C ILE A 18 -24.81 52.92 29.34
N VAL A 19 -23.61 52.35 29.52
CA VAL A 19 -22.33 53.08 29.55
C VAL A 19 -21.21 52.16 29.03
N SER A 20 -20.72 52.50 27.84
CA SER A 20 -19.30 52.49 27.42
C SER A 20 -18.39 51.30 27.76
N LEU A 21 -18.16 50.44 26.77
CA LEU A 21 -16.91 49.68 26.64
C LEU A 21 -16.35 49.93 25.24
N VAL A 22 -15.28 50.73 25.20
CA VAL A 22 -14.37 50.84 24.06
C VAL A 22 -13.69 49.48 23.94
N ILE A 23 -14.15 48.68 22.99
CA ILE A 23 -13.46 47.45 22.58
C ILE A 23 -12.38 47.90 21.58
N PRO A 24 -11.08 47.61 21.80
CA PRO A 24 -10.10 47.79 20.75
C PRO A 24 -10.52 46.86 19.61
N ALA A 25 -10.71 47.42 18.42
CA ALA A 25 -10.91 46.64 17.21
C ALA A 25 -9.73 45.68 17.07
N VAL A 26 -9.95 44.42 17.46
CA VAL A 26 -9.13 43.31 17.02
C VAL A 26 -9.41 43.24 15.52
N THR A 27 -8.55 43.90 14.74
CA THR A 27 -8.34 43.50 13.37
C THR A 27 -7.91 42.05 13.45
N LEU A 28 -8.87 41.14 13.24
CA LEU A 28 -8.57 39.78 12.83
C LEU A 28 -7.65 39.95 11.62
N ALA A 29 -6.36 39.71 11.81
CA ALA A 29 -5.45 39.53 10.71
C ALA A 29 -6.01 38.34 9.95
N VAL A 30 -6.74 38.64 8.86
CA VAL A 30 -6.90 37.69 7.77
C VAL A 30 -5.47 37.24 7.46
N PRO A 31 -5.13 35.95 7.57
CA PRO A 31 -3.81 35.50 7.17
C PRO A 31 -3.62 36.00 5.73
N ASP A 32 -2.56 36.77 5.56
CA ASP A 32 -2.20 37.39 4.30
C ASP A 32 -2.20 36.27 3.25
N GLN A 33 -3.14 36.33 2.31
CA GLN A 33 -3.10 35.54 1.07
C GLN A 33 -1.97 36.11 0.21
N ALA A 34 -0.75 36.09 0.72
CA ALA A 34 0.43 36.20 -0.09
C ALA A 34 0.44 34.93 -0.95
N SER A 35 0.10 35.12 -2.23
CA SER A 35 0.28 34.20 -3.35
C SER A 35 1.33 33.14 -3.04
N ALA A 36 0.90 32.00 -2.49
CA ALA A 36 1.71 30.80 -2.51
C ALA A 36 1.87 30.49 -4.00
N ALA A 37 3.08 30.66 -4.54
CA ALA A 37 3.40 30.00 -5.79
C ALA A 37 3.00 28.54 -5.60
N ALA A 38 2.14 28.03 -6.48
CA ALA A 38 1.55 26.72 -6.29
C ALA A 38 2.69 25.69 -6.16
N GLN A 39 2.75 25.03 -5.01
CA GLN A 39 3.83 24.10 -4.69
C GLN A 39 3.57 22.84 -5.51
N GLN A 40 4.45 22.56 -6.48
CA GLN A 40 4.45 21.27 -7.15
C GLN A 40 4.71 20.19 -6.09
N PRO A 41 3.94 19.09 -6.09
CA PRO A 41 4.18 17.98 -5.19
C PRO A 41 5.57 17.40 -5.40
N ILE A 42 6.16 16.88 -4.33
CA ILE A 42 7.37 16.07 -4.40
C ILE A 42 7.04 14.59 -4.17
N ARG A 43 7.78 13.69 -4.82
CA ARG A 43 7.66 12.24 -4.66
C ARG A 43 8.94 11.66 -4.07
N VAL A 44 8.79 10.90 -3.00
CA VAL A 44 9.91 10.27 -2.30
C VAL A 44 9.73 8.76 -2.35
N LEU A 45 10.79 8.04 -2.68
CA LEU A 45 10.87 6.58 -2.61
C LEU A 45 11.91 6.18 -1.55
N GLN A 46 11.56 5.22 -0.71
CA GLN A 46 12.45 4.50 0.19
C GLN A 46 12.45 3.03 -0.23
N TYR A 47 13.62 2.41 -0.40
CA TYR A 47 13.70 1.01 -0.80
C TYR A 47 14.94 0.30 -0.22
N ASN A 48 14.73 -0.74 0.59
CA ASN A 48 15.76 -1.74 0.86
C ASN A 48 15.87 -2.65 -0.37
N VAL A 49 17.06 -2.74 -0.98
CA VAL A 49 17.27 -3.49 -2.23
C VAL A 49 17.92 -4.86 -2.03
N GLN A 50 18.21 -5.24 -0.77
CA GLN A 50 18.94 -6.47 -0.45
C GLN A 50 20.21 -6.63 -1.30
N GLY A 51 20.95 -5.55 -1.49
CA GLY A 51 22.16 -5.48 -2.32
C GLY A 51 23.36 -6.05 -1.58
N ILE A 52 23.21 -7.21 -0.95
CA ILE A 52 24.29 -7.92 -0.26
C ILE A 52 25.21 -8.54 -1.33
N THR A 53 26.51 -8.61 -1.05
CA THR A 53 27.47 -9.16 -2.01
C THR A 53 27.15 -10.62 -2.36
N ALA A 54 27.36 -11.00 -3.63
CA ALA A 54 27.11 -12.34 -4.14
C ALA A 54 27.78 -13.47 -3.33
N LEU A 55 28.83 -13.15 -2.56
CA LEU A 55 29.47 -14.08 -1.61
C LEU A 55 28.53 -14.61 -0.51
N PHE A 56 27.47 -13.89 -0.16
CA PHE A 56 26.52 -14.28 0.89
C PHE A 56 25.16 -14.77 0.38
N LEU A 57 24.75 -14.38 -0.83
CA LEU A 57 23.44 -14.74 -1.40
C LEU A 57 23.51 -15.89 -2.43
N GLY A 58 24.69 -16.22 -2.98
CA GLY A 58 24.75 -17.09 -4.16
C GLY A 58 24.07 -16.42 -5.37
N GLU A 59 23.62 -17.22 -6.35
CA GLU A 59 22.92 -16.74 -7.56
C GLU A 59 21.39 -16.64 -7.35
N GLU A 60 20.94 -16.18 -6.18
CA GLU A 60 19.53 -16.16 -5.75
C GLU A 60 18.55 -15.48 -6.74
N TYR A 61 19.05 -14.54 -7.55
CA TYR A 61 18.25 -13.73 -8.47
C TYR A 61 18.35 -14.16 -9.94
N ASP A 62 19.17 -15.16 -10.28
CA ASP A 62 19.39 -15.62 -11.68
C ASP A 62 19.70 -14.43 -12.62
N MET A 63 20.48 -13.48 -12.10
CA MET A 63 21.02 -12.32 -12.80
C MET A 63 22.19 -11.74 -12.03
N SER A 64 23.07 -11.02 -12.74
CA SER A 64 24.17 -10.31 -12.09
C SER A 64 23.64 -9.18 -11.19
N GLN A 65 24.39 -8.85 -10.14
CA GLN A 65 24.05 -7.71 -9.28
C GLN A 65 23.99 -6.38 -10.07
N TYR A 66 24.85 -6.22 -11.08
CA TYR A 66 24.81 -5.07 -12.00
C TYR A 66 23.49 -4.99 -12.77
N ASP A 67 23.05 -6.09 -13.38
CA ASP A 67 21.82 -6.13 -14.17
C ASP A 67 20.58 -5.95 -13.28
N ARG A 68 20.58 -6.55 -12.08
CA ARG A 68 19.55 -6.29 -11.06
C ARG A 68 19.51 -4.80 -10.69
N GLY A 69 20.67 -4.19 -10.50
CA GLY A 69 20.80 -2.75 -10.26
C GLY A 69 20.25 -1.89 -11.41
N GLN A 70 20.52 -2.25 -12.66
CA GLN A 70 19.96 -1.57 -13.84
C GLN A 70 18.43 -1.66 -13.87
N LEU A 71 17.88 -2.83 -13.56
CA LEU A 71 16.44 -3.09 -13.56
C LEU A 71 15.71 -2.36 -12.42
N ILE A 72 16.30 -2.35 -11.21
CA ILE A 72 15.84 -1.50 -10.10
C ILE A 72 15.86 -0.03 -10.54
N GLY A 73 16.94 0.41 -11.21
CA GLY A 73 17.05 1.75 -11.78
C GLY A 73 15.94 2.07 -12.80
N ASP A 74 15.55 1.12 -13.66
CA ASP A 74 14.42 1.26 -14.59
C ASP A 74 13.09 1.48 -13.85
N LYS A 75 12.82 0.70 -12.79
CA LYS A 75 11.61 0.85 -11.98
C LYS A 75 11.57 2.19 -11.26
N ILE A 76 12.71 2.64 -10.72
CA ILE A 76 12.85 3.96 -10.09
C ILE A 76 12.57 5.08 -11.10
N LEU A 77 13.11 5.00 -12.32
CA LEU A 77 12.86 5.98 -13.38
C LEU A 77 11.39 6.00 -13.81
N ALA A 78 10.76 4.83 -13.93
CA ALA A 78 9.33 4.73 -14.25
C ALA A 78 8.44 5.36 -13.16
N GLY A 79 8.88 5.30 -11.91
CA GLY A 79 8.19 5.93 -10.78
C GLY A 79 8.35 7.45 -10.70
N ASP A 80 9.30 8.04 -11.43
CA ASP A 80 9.53 9.49 -11.54
C ASP A 80 9.73 10.24 -10.21
N TYR A 81 10.48 9.65 -9.27
CA TYR A 81 10.69 10.22 -7.94
C TYR A 81 11.61 11.44 -7.94
N ASP A 82 11.42 12.37 -7.00
CA ASP A 82 12.30 13.52 -6.77
C ASP A 82 13.47 13.19 -5.83
N VAL A 83 13.22 12.29 -4.89
CA VAL A 83 14.20 11.78 -3.93
C VAL A 83 14.03 10.27 -3.82
N VAL A 84 15.12 9.54 -3.90
CA VAL A 84 15.16 8.09 -3.75
C VAL A 84 16.21 7.77 -2.70
N THR A 85 15.83 7.06 -1.65
CA THR A 85 16.71 6.59 -0.59
C THR A 85 16.77 5.08 -0.61
N ILE A 86 17.97 4.52 -0.54
CA ILE A 86 18.23 3.09 -0.69
C ILE A 86 18.91 2.55 0.57
N ASN A 87 18.50 1.36 1.00
CA ASN A 87 19.16 0.57 2.03
C ASN A 87 19.73 -0.73 1.45
N GLU A 88 20.70 -1.30 2.17
CA GLU A 88 21.46 -2.50 1.79
C GLU A 88 22.16 -2.45 0.44
N LEU A 89 22.56 -1.27 -0.04
CA LEU A 89 23.39 -1.14 -1.23
C LEU A 89 24.86 -1.42 -0.91
N PHE A 90 25.18 -2.65 -0.51
CA PHE A 90 26.52 -3.05 -0.10
C PHE A 90 27.40 -3.49 -1.28
N ASP A 91 26.80 -4.17 -2.25
CA ASP A 91 27.47 -4.72 -3.43
C ASP A 91 27.86 -3.61 -4.42
N GLY A 92 29.12 -3.63 -4.85
CA GLY A 92 29.67 -2.61 -5.75
C GLY A 92 29.06 -2.65 -7.15
N ASP A 93 28.80 -3.84 -7.68
CA ASP A 93 28.26 -4.00 -9.04
C ASP A 93 26.80 -3.59 -9.09
N MET A 94 26.00 -3.93 -8.07
CA MET A 94 24.64 -3.38 -7.96
C MET A 94 24.66 -1.86 -7.88
N LYS A 95 25.51 -1.28 -7.03
CA LYS A 95 25.64 0.17 -6.89
C LYS A 95 25.95 0.81 -8.24
N ASP A 96 26.88 0.25 -8.99
CA ASP A 96 27.27 0.76 -10.31
C ASP A 96 26.10 0.64 -11.30
N GLY A 97 25.37 -0.49 -11.29
CA GLY A 97 24.18 -0.71 -12.10
C GLY A 97 23.07 0.32 -11.85
N ILE A 98 22.73 0.55 -10.57
CA ILE A 98 21.75 1.59 -10.19
C ILE A 98 22.27 2.97 -10.58
N THR A 99 23.52 3.29 -10.25
CA THR A 99 24.10 4.63 -10.47
C THR A 99 24.16 4.98 -11.95
N ASP A 100 24.66 4.08 -12.79
CA ASP A 100 24.75 4.29 -14.25
C ASP A 100 23.38 4.58 -14.85
N LYS A 101 22.34 3.88 -14.36
CA LYS A 101 20.97 4.07 -14.82
C LYS A 101 20.38 5.41 -14.37
N LEU A 102 20.58 5.79 -13.10
CA LEU A 102 19.92 6.94 -12.49
C LEU A 102 20.64 8.27 -12.77
N LYS A 103 21.97 8.27 -12.90
CA LYS A 103 22.80 9.48 -13.05
C LYS A 103 22.37 10.46 -14.15
N PRO A 104 21.86 10.01 -15.33
CA PRO A 104 21.35 10.93 -16.34
C PRO A 104 20.16 11.79 -15.88
N THR A 105 19.36 11.30 -14.93
CA THR A 105 18.11 11.92 -14.46
C THR A 105 18.27 12.55 -13.07
N TYR A 106 19.09 11.95 -12.21
CA TYR A 106 19.34 12.39 -10.85
C TYR A 106 20.71 13.05 -10.75
N PRO A 107 20.81 14.39 -10.87
CA PRO A 107 22.08 15.13 -10.88
C PRO A 107 22.80 15.21 -9.52
N PHE A 108 22.14 14.79 -8.44
CA PHE A 108 22.69 14.81 -7.08
C PHE A 108 22.57 13.41 -6.47
N ALA A 109 23.68 12.83 -6.02
CA ALA A 109 23.64 11.56 -5.31
C ALA A 109 24.79 11.38 -4.30
N LEU A 110 24.52 10.60 -3.27
CA LEU A 110 25.53 9.97 -2.41
C LEU A 110 25.34 8.46 -2.61
N THR A 111 26.35 7.78 -3.15
CA THR A 111 26.24 6.40 -3.63
C THR A 111 27.03 5.42 -2.79
N ASP A 112 28.00 5.90 -2.01
CA ASP A 112 28.76 5.11 -1.03
C ASP A 112 29.01 5.97 0.21
N ILE A 113 28.48 5.51 1.34
CA ILE A 113 28.51 6.19 2.64
C ILE A 113 29.06 5.18 3.64
N GLY A 114 30.03 5.58 4.45
CA GLY A 114 30.68 4.69 5.39
C GLY A 114 32.02 5.21 5.87
N SER A 115 32.72 4.44 6.69
CA SER A 115 33.98 4.91 7.24
C SER A 115 35.15 4.58 6.32
N THR A 116 35.96 5.59 6.02
CA THR A 116 37.26 5.43 5.35
C THR A 116 38.42 5.22 6.34
N TYR A 117 38.14 5.21 7.64
CA TYR A 117 39.19 5.07 8.65
C TYR A 117 39.80 3.66 8.65
N PRO A 118 41.15 3.53 8.71
CA PRO A 118 41.83 2.23 8.58
C PRO A 118 41.50 1.19 9.66
N VAL A 119 40.87 1.62 10.76
CA VAL A 119 40.58 0.77 11.93
C VAL A 119 39.23 0.06 11.80
N LYS A 120 38.30 0.59 10.97
CA LYS A 120 37.02 -0.04 10.59
C LYS A 120 36.55 0.46 9.20
N PRO A 121 37.25 0.12 8.11
CA PRO A 121 36.74 0.44 6.78
C PRO A 121 35.44 -0.34 6.53
N GLY A 122 34.40 0.31 6.00
CA GLY A 122 33.17 -0.38 5.66
C GLY A 122 32.07 0.52 5.12
N ASN A 123 31.21 -0.06 4.28
CA ASN A 123 30.04 0.56 3.67
C ASN A 123 28.84 0.46 4.65
N SER A 124 28.00 1.49 4.68
CA SER A 124 26.75 1.55 5.45
C SER A 124 25.54 0.92 4.75
N GLY A 125 25.66 0.66 3.43
CA GLY A 125 24.58 0.20 2.57
C GLY A 125 23.56 1.31 2.26
N LEU A 126 23.87 2.57 2.56
CA LEU A 126 22.97 3.70 2.37
C LEU A 126 23.32 4.48 1.10
N ALA A 127 22.30 4.82 0.31
CA ALA A 127 22.46 5.74 -0.80
C ALA A 127 21.25 6.69 -0.94
N VAL A 128 21.46 7.83 -1.58
CA VAL A 128 20.40 8.76 -1.96
C VAL A 128 20.63 9.32 -3.35
N TYR A 129 19.58 9.41 -4.15
CA TYR A 129 19.54 10.05 -5.46
C TYR A 129 18.47 11.14 -5.44
N SER A 130 18.78 12.32 -5.98
CA SER A 130 17.82 13.43 -6.00
C SER A 130 17.87 14.27 -7.27
N LYS A 131 16.68 14.71 -7.69
CA LYS A 131 16.47 15.79 -8.66
C LYS A 131 16.52 17.18 -8.02
N LEU A 132 16.29 17.25 -6.71
CA LEU A 132 16.22 18.49 -5.95
C LEU A 132 17.62 19.01 -5.63
N ALA A 133 17.80 20.32 -5.76
CA ALA A 133 19.10 20.95 -5.54
C ALA A 133 19.51 20.91 -4.06
N PRO A 134 20.80 20.65 -3.74
CA PRO A 134 21.32 20.77 -2.39
C PRO A 134 21.13 22.17 -1.82
N ALA A 135 20.84 22.24 -0.53
CA ALA A 135 20.61 23.47 0.21
C ALA A 135 21.62 23.61 1.37
N PRO A 136 22.84 24.12 1.12
CA PRO A 136 23.87 24.32 2.13
C PRO A 136 23.42 25.05 3.41
N ARG A 137 23.88 24.59 4.58
CA ARG A 137 23.71 25.31 5.87
C ARG A 137 24.97 26.09 6.25
N ASN A 138 24.94 27.39 5.99
CA ASN A 138 26.02 28.31 6.37
C ASN A 138 26.15 28.52 7.90
N ASP A 139 25.14 28.17 8.68
CA ASP A 139 25.18 28.27 10.14
C ASP A 139 25.82 27.05 10.81
N LEU A 140 25.94 25.92 10.10
CA LEU A 140 26.65 24.74 10.55
C LEU A 140 28.14 24.75 10.14
N SER A 141 28.51 25.47 9.08
CA SER A 141 29.89 25.57 8.58
C SER A 141 30.88 26.24 9.53
N ASN A 142 30.43 26.76 10.68
CA ASN A 142 31.25 27.39 11.72
C ASN A 142 31.31 26.59 13.04
N ILE A 143 30.63 25.45 13.13
CA ILE A 143 30.55 24.65 14.37
C ILE A 143 31.68 23.62 14.35
N PHE A 144 32.89 24.05 14.72
CA PHE A 144 34.01 23.12 14.90
C PHE A 144 34.28 22.77 16.37
N VAL A 145 33.75 23.51 17.35
CA VAL A 145 33.88 23.17 18.78
C VAL A 145 32.72 23.77 19.56
N LYS A 146 32.00 22.98 20.36
CA LYS A 146 31.07 23.50 21.37
C LYS A 146 31.51 22.99 22.74
N THR A 147 32.01 23.86 23.59
CA THR A 147 32.31 23.53 24.99
C THR A 147 31.00 23.34 25.75
N VAL A 148 30.72 22.13 26.22
CA VAL A 148 29.52 21.80 27.00
C VAL A 148 29.94 21.46 28.42
N GLN A 149 29.17 21.94 29.39
CA GLN A 149 29.40 21.68 30.81
C GLN A 149 28.73 20.35 31.17
N ILE A 150 29.51 19.29 31.37
CA ILE A 150 28.98 17.99 31.77
C ILE A 150 29.12 17.87 33.28
N LYS A 151 28.03 17.44 33.93
CA LYS A 151 28.02 17.18 35.37
C LYS A 151 28.68 15.83 35.62
N ARG A 152 29.79 15.82 36.36
CA ARG A 152 30.47 14.58 36.75
C ARG A 152 29.73 13.95 37.93
N ASP A 153 29.25 12.72 37.76
CA ASP A 153 28.71 11.96 38.88
C ASP A 153 29.86 11.50 39.79
N CYS A 154 29.72 11.78 41.08
CA CYS A 154 30.72 11.43 42.08
C CYS A 154 30.65 9.92 42.36
N SER A 155 31.75 9.20 42.21
CA SER A 155 31.82 7.81 42.65
C SER A 155 31.68 7.72 44.18
N PRO A 156 30.92 6.75 44.71
CA PRO A 156 30.85 6.51 46.16
C PRO A 156 32.25 6.25 46.75
N PRO A 157 32.57 6.77 47.95
CA PRO A 157 31.64 6.93 49.07
C PRO A 157 31.39 8.36 49.57
N ASP A 158 31.81 9.42 48.88
CA ASP A 158 31.74 10.78 49.43
C ASP A 158 30.47 11.53 48.99
N SER A 159 29.45 11.51 49.85
CA SER A 159 28.11 12.07 49.62
C SER A 159 27.98 13.60 49.76
N GLU A 160 29.05 14.38 49.67
CA GLU A 160 29.01 15.85 49.86
C GLU A 160 29.89 16.66 48.88
N CYS A 161 29.97 16.27 47.60
CA CYS A 161 30.59 17.15 46.61
C CYS A 161 29.59 18.14 46.00
N ALA A 162 29.94 19.43 46.00
CA ALA A 162 29.26 20.44 45.18
C ALA A 162 29.33 20.05 43.69
N PRO A 163 28.34 20.39 42.85
CA PRO A 163 28.35 20.01 41.44
C PRO A 163 29.59 20.62 40.76
N VAL A 164 30.55 19.76 40.44
CA VAL A 164 31.70 20.12 39.59
C VAL A 164 31.27 19.87 38.16
N TYR A 165 31.23 20.96 37.39
CA TYR A 165 31.01 20.90 35.96
C TYR A 165 32.38 20.88 35.29
N ASP A 166 32.65 19.82 34.52
CA ASP A 166 33.82 19.81 33.66
C ASP A 166 33.44 20.50 32.34
N SER A 167 34.29 21.44 31.93
CA SER A 167 34.20 22.03 30.59
C SER A 167 34.76 21.01 29.62
N VAL A 168 33.89 20.30 28.93
CA VAL A 168 34.28 19.37 27.87
C VAL A 168 34.14 20.12 26.56
N ASP A 169 35.25 20.35 25.88
CA ASP A 169 35.20 20.66 24.45
C ASP A 169 34.65 19.42 23.76
N LEU A 170 33.36 19.44 23.40
CA LEU A 170 32.86 18.50 22.40
C LEU A 170 33.46 18.97 21.08
N MET A 171 34.61 18.40 20.73
CA MET A 171 34.77 17.99 19.35
C MET A 171 33.66 16.97 19.11
N VAL A 172 32.73 17.26 18.20
CA VAL A 172 31.88 16.19 17.66
C VAL A 172 32.78 15.48 16.65
N ASP A 173 33.65 14.60 17.14
CA ASP A 173 34.72 13.98 16.33
C ASP A 173 34.17 13.13 15.15
N ASP A 174 32.86 12.85 15.12
CA ASP A 174 32.22 11.96 14.13
C ASP A 174 31.07 12.60 13.33
N LEU A 175 30.97 13.94 13.28
CA LEU A 175 29.99 14.57 12.38
C LEU A 175 30.62 15.52 11.38
N TYR A 176 31.06 14.92 10.27
CA TYR A 176 31.62 15.64 9.14
C TYR A 176 30.50 16.08 8.21
N CYS A 177 30.10 17.34 8.33
CA CYS A 177 29.47 18.01 7.21
C CYS A 177 30.45 18.04 6.02
N GLY A 178 30.17 17.27 4.97
CA GLY A 178 30.92 17.31 3.72
C GLY A 178 32.27 16.58 3.70
N GLY A 179 32.28 15.26 3.91
CA GLY A 179 33.13 14.40 3.06
C GLY A 179 34.10 13.39 3.68
N VAL A 180 34.20 13.20 5.00
CA VAL A 180 35.14 12.17 5.54
C VAL A 180 34.54 10.75 5.48
N ASP A 181 33.23 10.65 5.69
CA ASP A 181 32.48 9.39 5.66
C ASP A 181 31.50 9.28 4.47
N ILE A 182 31.67 10.17 3.47
CA ILE A 182 31.05 10.05 2.16
C ILE A 182 32.16 9.57 1.22
N VAL A 183 32.11 8.29 0.86
CA VAL A 183 33.14 7.63 0.05
C VAL A 183 32.96 7.98 -1.42
N GLU A 184 31.72 7.99 -1.91
CA GLU A 184 31.38 8.31 -3.28
C GLU A 184 30.06 9.09 -3.38
N GLY A 185 30.04 10.09 -4.26
CA GLY A 185 28.87 10.90 -4.56
C GLY A 185 29.16 11.95 -5.63
N TYR A 186 28.11 12.60 -6.11
CA TYR A 186 28.21 13.67 -7.10
C TYR A 186 27.10 14.71 -6.93
N GLY A 187 27.36 15.93 -7.40
CA GLY A 187 26.41 17.05 -7.33
C GLY A 187 26.24 17.68 -5.94
N PHE A 188 26.51 16.94 -4.87
CA PHE A 188 26.68 17.50 -3.52
C PHE A 188 28.07 18.13 -3.39
N ASP A 189 28.13 19.36 -2.89
CA ASP A 189 29.39 20.03 -2.60
C ASP A 189 29.79 19.84 -1.12
N ASN A 190 30.97 20.35 -0.76
CA ASN A 190 31.45 20.30 0.62
C ASN A 190 30.74 21.32 1.54
N ASN A 191 29.70 22.02 1.06
CA ASN A 191 29.02 23.06 1.82
C ASN A 191 27.88 22.47 2.68
N CYS A 192 28.20 21.59 3.65
CA CYS A 192 27.33 21.16 4.76
C CYS A 192 25.83 21.04 4.40
N SER A 193 25.55 20.36 3.30
CA SER A 193 24.20 19.99 2.84
C SER A 193 23.99 18.48 2.91
N ASN A 194 24.96 17.76 3.45
CA ASN A 194 24.97 16.32 3.64
C ASN A 194 25.79 15.96 4.89
N GLY A 195 25.56 14.77 5.43
CA GLY A 195 26.33 14.21 6.54
C GLY A 195 25.93 12.78 6.86
N PHE A 196 26.72 12.12 7.70
CA PHE A 196 26.51 10.75 8.15
C PHE A 196 26.92 10.61 9.62
N MET A 197 26.20 9.78 10.36
CA MET A 197 26.52 9.40 11.73
C MET A 197 26.44 7.87 11.85
N PRO A 198 27.58 7.16 12.05
CA PRO A 198 27.59 5.71 12.24
C PRO A 198 26.99 5.33 13.60
N TYR A 199 26.42 4.13 13.70
CA TYR A 199 25.92 3.60 14.96
C TYR A 199 27.02 3.01 15.84
N GLU A 200 27.02 3.40 17.11
CA GLU A 200 27.95 2.85 18.11
C GLU A 200 27.62 1.40 18.51
N ASP A 201 26.34 1.08 18.67
CA ASP A 201 25.86 -0.22 19.14
C ASP A 201 25.24 -1.01 17.97
N LEU A 202 25.98 -2.01 17.49
CA LEU A 202 25.52 -3.01 16.53
C LEU A 202 25.77 -4.41 17.10
N TYR A 203 24.82 -5.29 16.92
CA TYR A 203 24.81 -6.67 17.42
C TYR A 203 24.75 -7.65 16.25
N HIS A 204 25.25 -8.87 16.46
CA HIS A 204 25.28 -9.93 15.43
C HIS A 204 26.00 -9.50 14.15
N ASP A 205 25.54 -9.95 12.99
CA ASP A 205 26.22 -9.75 11.71
C ASP A 205 26.19 -8.28 11.27
N ASP A 206 25.28 -7.46 11.83
CA ASP A 206 25.27 -6.02 11.61
C ASP A 206 26.60 -5.37 12.02
N SER A 207 27.32 -5.96 12.98
CA SER A 207 28.64 -5.47 13.43
C SER A 207 29.76 -5.55 12.38
N PHE A 208 29.54 -6.26 11.26
CA PHE A 208 30.46 -6.31 10.11
C PHE A 208 30.27 -5.14 9.13
N SER A 209 29.24 -4.32 9.32
CA SER A 209 28.93 -3.16 8.47
C SER A 209 29.05 -1.84 9.26
N VAL A 210 29.08 -0.72 8.54
CA VAL A 210 29.08 0.62 9.17
C VAL A 210 27.66 1.20 9.08
N LYS A 211 26.66 0.51 9.65
CA LYS A 211 25.28 1.04 9.69
C LYS A 211 25.25 2.39 10.41
N GLY A 212 24.27 3.22 10.05
CA GLY A 212 24.13 4.55 10.62
C GLY A 212 22.92 5.30 10.07
N VAL A 213 22.94 6.61 10.26
CA VAL A 213 21.96 7.53 9.69
C VAL A 213 22.68 8.57 8.83
N ALA A 214 22.29 8.65 7.57
CA ALA A 214 22.74 9.66 6.63
C ALA A 214 21.70 10.78 6.51
N TRP A 215 22.14 11.94 6.04
CA TRP A 215 21.31 13.12 5.88
C TRP A 215 21.69 13.90 4.64
N VAL A 216 20.68 14.42 3.93
CA VAL A 216 20.83 15.48 2.93
C VAL A 216 19.83 16.59 3.18
N ARG A 217 20.21 17.82 2.85
CA ARG A 217 19.32 19.00 2.84
C ARG A 217 19.14 19.50 1.43
N LEU A 218 17.89 19.59 1.01
CA LEU A 218 17.46 19.88 -0.36
C LEU A 218 16.54 21.10 -0.39
N LEU A 219 16.32 21.69 -1.56
CA LEU A 219 15.25 22.67 -1.80
C LEU A 219 14.13 22.01 -2.60
N ASP A 220 12.91 22.05 -2.07
CA ASP A 220 11.73 21.67 -2.84
C ASP A 220 11.41 22.71 -3.94
N PRO A 221 10.47 22.42 -4.86
CA PRO A 221 10.08 23.37 -5.91
C PRO A 221 9.55 24.72 -5.41
N SER A 222 9.07 24.80 -4.16
CA SER A 222 8.63 26.05 -3.52
C SER A 222 9.78 26.86 -2.89
N GLY A 223 10.99 26.30 -2.85
CA GLY A 223 12.15 26.85 -2.17
C GLY A 223 12.17 26.57 -0.66
N THR A 224 11.32 25.67 -0.17
CA THR A 224 11.31 25.22 1.22
C THR A 224 12.43 24.19 1.44
N PRO A 225 13.29 24.36 2.47
CA PRO A 225 14.28 23.36 2.79
C PRO A 225 13.63 22.04 3.26
N VAL A 226 14.09 20.94 2.69
CA VAL A 226 13.70 19.57 3.05
C VAL A 226 14.93 18.84 3.57
N ASN A 227 14.87 18.39 4.83
CA ASN A 227 15.90 17.57 5.45
C ASN A 227 15.48 16.11 5.32
N VAL A 228 16.20 15.33 4.52
CA VAL A 228 15.95 13.90 4.32
C VAL A 228 17.03 13.13 5.06
N PHE A 229 16.62 12.47 6.13
CA PHE A 229 17.41 11.49 6.86
C PHE A 229 17.06 10.11 6.33
N PHE A 230 18.05 9.27 6.13
CA PHE A 230 17.83 7.90 5.67
C PHE A 230 18.75 6.95 6.44
N SER A 231 18.20 5.81 6.84
CA SER A 231 18.90 4.89 7.74
C SER A 231 18.47 3.45 7.50
N HIS A 232 19.32 2.53 7.93
CA HIS A 232 19.01 1.12 8.12
C HIS A 232 19.40 0.77 9.56
N ALA A 233 18.41 0.50 10.41
CA ALA A 233 18.64 0.21 11.84
C ALA A 233 18.94 -1.28 12.09
N GLN A 234 19.32 -1.62 13.32
CA GLN A 234 19.68 -2.97 13.73
C GLN A 234 18.60 -4.02 13.37
N ALA A 235 18.99 -5.04 12.62
CA ALA A 235 18.14 -6.16 12.23
C ALA A 235 17.88 -7.11 13.40
N SER A 236 16.75 -7.82 13.36
CA SER A 236 16.45 -8.93 14.27
C SER A 236 16.89 -10.24 13.64
N TYR A 237 17.62 -11.04 14.42
CA TYR A 237 18.06 -12.39 14.04
C TYR A 237 17.27 -13.47 14.76
N SER A 238 16.42 -13.07 15.70
CA SER A 238 15.36 -13.92 16.21
C SER A 238 14.08 -13.18 16.56
N ILE A 239 12.98 -13.92 16.81
CA ILE A 239 11.75 -13.31 17.37
C ILE A 239 11.29 -14.09 18.61
N PRO A 240 11.42 -13.54 19.83
CA PRO A 240 11.96 -12.21 20.17
C PRO A 240 13.50 -12.14 20.06
N ASP A 241 14.05 -10.93 19.95
CA ASP A 241 15.50 -10.66 19.94
C ASP A 241 15.85 -9.44 20.82
N PRO A 242 16.05 -9.65 22.14
CA PRO A 242 16.30 -8.57 23.08
C PRO A 242 17.59 -7.78 22.83
N ASP A 243 18.62 -8.40 22.23
CA ASP A 243 19.88 -7.73 21.93
C ASP A 243 19.70 -6.80 20.73
N ALA A 244 19.00 -7.23 19.68
CA ALA A 244 18.61 -6.36 18.56
C ALA A 244 17.71 -5.21 18.99
N GLU A 245 16.69 -5.48 19.84
CA GLU A 245 15.82 -4.43 20.41
C GLU A 245 16.64 -3.37 21.16
N LYS A 246 17.64 -3.79 21.95
CA LYS A 246 18.55 -2.89 22.65
C LYS A 246 19.41 -2.07 21.68
N GLY A 247 19.90 -2.70 20.60
CA GLY A 247 20.60 -2.02 19.51
C GLY A 247 19.75 -0.93 18.88
N ARG A 248 18.50 -1.25 18.51
CA ARG A 248 17.55 -0.28 17.94
C ARG A 248 17.25 0.88 18.87
N ILE A 249 17.09 0.65 20.19
CA ILE A 249 16.95 1.75 21.16
C ILE A 249 18.13 2.74 21.07
N SER A 250 19.36 2.23 20.97
CA SER A 250 20.56 3.07 20.81
C SER A 250 20.60 3.77 19.44
N ASN A 251 20.27 3.06 18.36
CA ASN A 251 20.23 3.62 17.00
C ASN A 251 19.22 4.78 16.93
N PHE A 252 17.99 4.60 17.43
CA PHE A 252 16.97 5.64 17.45
C PHE A 252 17.37 6.83 18.30
N LYS A 253 18.07 6.63 19.42
CA LYS A 253 18.63 7.74 20.19
C LYS A 253 19.62 8.57 19.34
N GLN A 254 20.51 7.91 18.60
CA GLN A 254 21.49 8.57 17.72
C GLN A 254 20.80 9.30 16.55
N ILE A 255 19.77 8.70 15.92
CA ILE A 255 18.93 9.38 14.92
C ILE A 255 18.35 10.68 15.50
N ASN A 256 17.74 10.61 16.69
CA ASN A 256 17.13 11.78 17.33
C ASN A 256 18.15 12.89 17.64
N ASP A 257 19.32 12.50 18.16
CA ASP A 257 20.39 13.45 18.46
C ASP A 257 20.95 14.09 17.19
N PHE A 258 21.09 13.31 16.10
CA PHE A 258 21.52 13.82 14.81
C PHE A 258 20.54 14.82 14.22
N ILE A 259 19.23 14.50 14.22
CA ILE A 259 18.18 15.42 13.75
C ILE A 259 18.20 16.74 14.55
N LYS A 260 18.30 16.66 15.89
CA LYS A 260 18.35 17.84 16.78
C LYS A 260 19.60 18.68 16.52
N PHE A 261 20.71 18.05 16.13
CA PHE A 261 21.97 18.72 15.83
C PHE A 261 21.89 19.48 14.50
N VAL A 262 21.54 18.80 13.40
CA VAL A 262 21.58 19.45 12.06
C VAL A 262 20.39 20.36 11.81
N VAL A 263 19.24 20.09 12.44
CA VAL A 263 18.03 20.93 12.36
C VAL A 263 17.82 21.69 13.69
N PRO A 264 18.29 22.94 13.80
CA PRO A 264 18.12 23.74 15.01
C PRO A 264 16.65 24.05 15.29
N PRO A 265 16.28 24.51 16.50
CA PRO A 265 14.87 24.76 16.87
C PRO A 265 14.07 25.65 15.90
N ALA A 266 14.72 26.63 15.27
CA ALA A 266 14.08 27.46 14.24
C ALA A 266 13.80 26.67 12.94
N GLY A 267 14.76 25.85 12.50
CA GLY A 267 14.59 24.95 11.36
C GLY A 267 13.49 23.93 11.63
N ARG A 268 13.43 23.35 12.83
CA ARG A 268 12.39 22.37 13.22
C ARG A 268 10.95 22.91 13.16
N LYS A 269 10.76 24.23 13.07
CA LYS A 269 9.44 24.85 12.88
C LYS A 269 9.08 25.14 11.43
N ASN A 270 10.08 25.36 10.58
CA ASN A 270 9.91 25.98 9.26
C ASN A 270 10.41 25.11 8.09
N GLU A 271 11.27 24.14 8.35
CA GLU A 271 11.82 23.21 7.35
C GLU A 271 11.09 21.87 7.43
N ALA A 272 10.95 21.20 6.28
CA ALA A 272 10.48 19.84 6.24
C ALA A 272 11.56 18.88 6.78
N ILE A 273 11.12 17.82 7.44
CA ILE A 273 11.98 16.76 7.96
C ILE A 273 11.33 15.44 7.60
N LEU A 274 12.07 14.60 6.87
CA LEU A 274 11.72 13.23 6.54
C LEU A 274 12.82 12.33 7.10
N LEU A 275 12.43 11.24 7.73
CA LEU A 275 13.25 10.10 8.10
C LEU A 275 12.69 8.91 7.33
N THR A 276 13.54 8.27 6.55
CA THR A 276 13.17 7.13 5.71
C THR A 276 14.11 5.96 6.01
N GLY A 277 13.63 4.73 5.90
CA GLY A 277 14.50 3.60 6.22
C GLY A 277 13.76 2.30 6.37
N ASP A 278 14.47 1.20 6.18
CA ASP A 278 14.24 -0.03 6.92
C ASP A 278 14.69 0.20 8.36
N LEU A 279 13.73 0.37 9.25
CA LEU A 279 14.01 0.65 10.66
C LEU A 279 13.97 -0.62 11.50
N ASN A 280 13.72 -1.79 10.91
CA ASN A 280 13.68 -3.10 11.57
C ASN A 280 12.79 -3.16 12.82
N VAL A 281 11.78 -2.29 12.91
CA VAL A 281 10.78 -2.29 13.97
C VAL A 281 9.46 -2.72 13.35
N ILE A 282 8.81 -3.76 13.89
CA ILE A 282 7.54 -4.25 13.34
C ILE A 282 6.41 -3.28 13.71
N GLY A 283 5.72 -2.74 12.70
CA GLY A 283 4.59 -1.83 12.89
C GLY A 283 3.48 -2.40 13.80
N GLY A 284 2.95 -1.56 14.69
CA GLY A 284 1.87 -1.93 15.61
C GLY A 284 2.28 -2.72 16.86
N THR A 285 3.59 -2.95 17.05
CA THR A 285 4.13 -3.57 18.27
C THR A 285 4.40 -2.56 19.38
N SER A 286 4.71 -3.03 20.59
CA SER A 286 5.13 -2.16 21.69
C SER A 286 6.49 -1.49 21.43
N GLU A 287 7.38 -2.13 20.68
CA GLU A 287 8.64 -1.50 20.25
C GLU A 287 8.35 -0.33 19.30
N TYR A 288 7.43 -0.52 18.34
CA TYR A 288 6.95 0.55 17.47
C TYR A 288 6.45 1.75 18.26
N ASP A 289 5.57 1.56 19.24
CA ASP A 289 5.03 2.67 20.03
C ASP A 289 6.11 3.50 20.74
N ASN A 290 7.20 2.84 21.18
CA ASN A 290 8.28 3.46 21.94
C ASN A 290 9.36 4.11 21.06
N LEU A 291 9.62 3.58 19.86
CA LEU A 291 10.70 4.05 18.99
C LEU A 291 10.21 4.95 17.85
N ILE A 292 8.99 4.73 17.33
CA ILE A 292 8.43 5.45 16.18
C ILE A 292 7.11 6.14 16.53
N GLY A 293 6.20 5.41 17.18
CA GLY A 293 4.83 5.82 17.46
C GLY A 293 4.71 6.88 18.55
N ALA A 294 3.54 6.94 19.18
CA ALA A 294 3.11 8.06 20.01
C ALA A 294 3.94 8.30 21.28
N ASN A 295 4.75 7.32 21.73
CA ASN A 295 5.60 7.45 22.92
C ASN A 295 7.07 7.75 22.57
N SER A 296 7.38 7.92 21.29
CA SER A 296 8.76 8.09 20.82
C SER A 296 9.26 9.53 20.88
N GLU A 297 10.58 9.70 20.96
CA GLU A 297 11.23 11.01 20.80
C GLU A 297 11.01 11.61 19.40
N LEU A 298 10.84 10.78 18.36
CA LEU A 298 10.51 11.25 17.02
C LEU A 298 9.15 11.94 17.00
N TYR A 299 8.18 11.36 17.70
CA TYR A 299 6.85 11.96 17.87
C TYR A 299 6.91 13.28 18.64
N ASP A 300 7.75 13.37 19.69
CA ASP A 300 7.99 14.62 20.43
C ASP A 300 8.66 15.71 19.56
N LEU A 301 9.45 15.32 18.55
CA LEU A 301 10.01 16.24 17.54
C LEU A 301 8.97 16.70 16.50
N GLY A 302 7.75 16.19 16.58
CA GLY A 302 6.66 16.49 15.66
C GLY A 302 6.70 15.65 14.38
N LEU A 303 7.55 14.61 14.31
CA LEU A 303 7.57 13.68 13.18
C LEU A 303 6.47 12.64 13.39
N ARG A 304 5.85 12.21 12.30
CA ARG A 304 4.71 11.30 12.30
C ARG A 304 4.98 10.14 11.35
N ASP A 305 4.58 8.92 11.71
CA ASP A 305 4.54 7.81 10.77
C ASP A 305 3.52 8.15 9.68
N ILE A 306 4.01 8.41 8.46
CA ILE A 306 3.18 8.93 7.38
C ILE A 306 2.14 7.88 6.97
N TRP A 307 2.53 6.60 6.96
CA TRP A 307 1.62 5.52 6.61
C TRP A 307 0.47 5.45 7.61
N SER A 308 0.79 5.35 8.90
CA SER A 308 -0.21 5.17 9.95
C SER A 308 -1.12 6.38 10.15
N GLU A 309 -0.65 7.60 9.91
CA GLU A 309 -1.41 8.82 10.23
C GLU A 309 -2.11 9.48 9.04
N TYR A 310 -1.59 9.30 7.82
CA TYR A 310 -2.11 9.98 6.63
C TYR A 310 -2.80 9.04 5.65
N ASN A 311 -2.50 7.75 5.70
CA ASN A 311 -3.15 6.72 4.90
C ASN A 311 -4.42 6.18 5.60
N SER A 312 -4.95 5.05 5.14
CA SER A 312 -6.03 4.34 5.85
C SER A 312 -5.48 3.59 7.06
N GLY A 313 -6.13 3.75 8.21
CA GLY A 313 -5.82 2.96 9.41
C GLY A 313 -6.20 1.47 9.31
N LYS A 314 -6.74 1.03 8.17
CA LYS A 314 -7.03 -0.38 7.86
C LYS A 314 -6.00 -1.02 6.93
N ASP A 315 -5.19 -0.22 6.25
CA ASP A 315 -4.13 -0.73 5.37
C ASP A 315 -2.85 -0.94 6.21
N PRO A 316 -2.39 -2.19 6.39
CA PRO A 316 -1.25 -2.49 7.23
C PRO A 316 0.09 -2.06 6.61
N GLY A 317 0.17 -1.83 5.29
CA GLY A 317 1.38 -1.37 4.62
C GLY A 317 2.57 -2.31 4.71
N TYR A 318 2.34 -3.62 4.61
CA TYR A 318 3.41 -4.62 4.71
C TYR A 318 4.47 -4.40 3.64
N THR A 319 5.70 -4.17 4.08
CA THR A 319 6.87 -3.98 3.20
C THR A 319 7.70 -5.24 3.10
N ARG A 320 7.52 -6.20 4.00
CA ARG A 320 8.05 -7.55 3.90
C ARG A 320 6.89 -8.52 4.03
N GLY A 321 6.46 -9.12 2.92
CA GLY A 321 5.27 -9.96 2.84
C GLY A 321 5.61 -11.40 2.50
N LEU A 322 4.80 -12.36 2.96
CA LEU A 322 4.93 -13.78 2.61
C LEU A 322 4.69 -14.05 1.12
N ASN A 323 4.04 -13.12 0.42
CA ASN A 323 3.85 -13.18 -1.03
C ASN A 323 5.05 -12.65 -1.82
N ASN A 324 6.09 -12.14 -1.14
CA ASN A 324 7.31 -11.71 -1.82
C ASN A 324 8.15 -12.95 -2.19
N THR A 325 8.63 -13.01 -3.43
CA THR A 325 9.33 -14.19 -3.97
C THR A 325 10.69 -14.45 -3.33
N HIS A 326 11.26 -13.49 -2.61
CA HIS A 326 12.58 -13.58 -1.96
C HIS A 326 12.50 -13.55 -0.42
N VAL A 327 11.30 -13.51 0.15
CA VAL A 327 11.14 -13.71 1.60
C VAL A 327 11.22 -15.20 1.91
N LEU A 328 12.34 -15.60 2.51
CA LEU A 328 12.51 -16.95 3.05
C LEU A 328 11.50 -17.17 4.19
N VAL A 329 10.63 -18.18 4.03
CA VAL A 329 9.72 -18.62 5.09
C VAL A 329 10.43 -19.65 5.94
N ASP A 330 11.16 -19.20 6.96
CA ASP A 330 11.71 -20.07 7.99
C ASP A 330 10.80 -20.13 9.23
N ASP A 331 11.23 -20.84 10.28
CA ASP A 331 10.49 -20.94 11.54
C ASP A 331 10.30 -19.60 12.26
N GLU A 332 11.05 -18.57 11.86
CA GLU A 332 11.23 -17.28 12.55
C GLU A 332 10.43 -16.13 11.90
N PHE A 333 10.19 -16.19 10.59
CA PHE A 333 9.54 -15.12 9.80
C PHE A 333 8.24 -15.54 9.10
N LYS A 334 7.33 -16.19 9.84
CA LYS A 334 6.03 -16.71 9.34
C LYS A 334 4.90 -15.67 9.18
N MET A 335 5.19 -14.37 9.11
CA MET A 335 4.14 -13.36 9.00
C MET A 335 4.55 -12.12 8.22
N ASN A 336 3.57 -11.44 7.64
CA ASN A 336 3.77 -10.15 7.01
C ASN A 336 4.21 -9.09 8.04
N GLN A 337 5.19 -8.27 7.68
CA GLN A 337 5.77 -7.24 8.53
C GLN A 337 5.82 -5.90 7.78
N ARG A 338 5.64 -4.81 8.52
CA ARG A 338 5.96 -3.45 8.07
C ARG A 338 7.21 -3.01 8.82
N LEU A 339 8.32 -2.97 8.10
CA LEU A 339 9.66 -2.67 8.63
C LEU A 339 10.24 -1.38 8.02
N ASP A 340 9.77 -1.02 6.84
CA ASP A 340 10.16 0.19 6.14
C ASP A 340 9.20 1.34 6.49
N TYR A 341 9.76 2.53 6.61
CA TYR A 341 9.03 3.69 7.07
C TYR A 341 9.34 4.94 6.26
N MET A 342 8.32 5.78 6.15
CA MET A 342 8.48 7.22 5.95
C MET A 342 7.90 7.94 7.17
N ILE A 343 8.76 8.59 7.94
CA ILE A 343 8.42 9.32 9.15
C ILE A 343 8.72 10.78 8.91
N GLY A 344 7.77 11.69 9.10
CA GLY A 344 8.07 13.07 8.77
C GLY A 344 7.08 14.11 9.22
N LYS A 345 7.47 15.35 8.92
CA LYS A 345 6.59 16.51 8.95
C LYS A 345 6.94 17.42 7.79
N TYR A 346 5.90 18.01 7.22
CA TYR A 346 6.04 18.93 6.11
C TYR A 346 5.28 20.23 6.42
N PRO A 347 5.98 21.33 6.78
CA PRO A 347 5.32 22.59 7.03
C PRO A 347 4.49 23.03 5.82
N ARG A 348 3.17 23.19 6.02
CA ARG A 348 2.19 23.52 4.95
C ARG A 348 2.05 22.47 3.84
N GLY A 349 2.63 21.29 4.00
CA GLY A 349 2.46 20.17 3.08
C GLY A 349 1.32 19.24 3.49
N CYS A 350 0.97 18.34 2.58
CA CYS A 350 0.08 17.22 2.82
C CYS A 350 0.73 15.94 2.29
N PHE A 351 0.77 14.90 3.11
CA PHE A 351 1.13 13.55 2.65
C PHE A 351 -0.07 12.95 1.93
N MET A 352 -0.11 13.09 0.61
CA MET A 352 -1.34 12.90 -0.16
C MET A 352 -1.65 11.43 -0.42
N HIS A 353 -0.63 10.58 -0.54
CA HIS A 353 -0.77 9.15 -0.80
C HIS A 353 0.57 8.46 -0.52
N SER A 354 0.55 7.35 0.19
CA SER A 354 1.68 6.43 0.31
C SER A 354 1.32 5.06 -0.23
N THR A 355 2.23 4.42 -0.95
CA THR A 355 2.02 3.09 -1.56
C THR A 355 3.22 2.17 -1.38
N VAL A 356 2.95 0.87 -1.27
CA VAL A 356 3.96 -0.20 -1.33
C VAL A 356 4.19 -0.61 -2.79
N LYS A 357 5.45 -0.75 -3.20
CA LYS A 357 5.87 -1.05 -4.58
C LYS A 357 6.11 -2.53 -4.81
N ARG A 358 5.02 -3.30 -4.94
CA ARG A 358 5.09 -4.72 -5.37
C ARG A 358 5.18 -4.90 -6.89
N ASP A 359 5.32 -3.81 -7.64
CA ASP A 359 5.54 -3.81 -9.10
C ASP A 359 7.03 -3.79 -9.48
N PHE A 360 7.92 -3.78 -8.48
CA PHE A 360 9.36 -3.87 -8.63
C PHE A 360 9.75 -5.33 -8.80
N VAL A 361 9.33 -5.86 -9.94
CA VAL A 361 9.55 -7.24 -10.36
C VAL A 361 10.30 -7.31 -11.69
N ASP A 362 10.99 -8.43 -11.93
CA ASP A 362 11.62 -8.71 -13.22
C ASP A 362 10.63 -9.11 -14.32
N SER A 363 11.14 -9.47 -15.50
CA SER A 363 10.30 -9.88 -16.64
C SER A 363 9.57 -11.20 -16.41
N LYS A 364 10.06 -11.99 -15.46
CA LYS A 364 9.41 -13.21 -15.02
C LYS A 364 8.30 -12.81 -14.01
N GLY A 365 8.56 -11.87 -13.12
CA GLY A 365 7.62 -11.43 -12.09
C GLY A 365 8.19 -11.65 -10.68
N ARG A 366 9.47 -12.01 -10.58
CA ARG A 366 10.20 -12.13 -9.32
C ARG A 366 10.45 -10.77 -8.75
N ASP A 367 10.24 -10.61 -7.45
CA ASP A 367 10.55 -9.38 -6.75
C ASP A 367 12.06 -9.06 -6.85
N LEU A 368 12.41 -7.79 -6.91
CA LEU A 368 13.82 -7.37 -7.04
C LEU A 368 14.55 -7.25 -5.70
N SER A 369 13.84 -7.51 -4.60
CA SER A 369 14.32 -7.56 -3.21
C SER A 369 13.29 -8.31 -2.37
N ASP A 370 13.72 -8.90 -1.26
CA ASP A 370 12.86 -9.40 -0.18
C ASP A 370 12.03 -8.31 0.56
N HIS A 371 12.32 -7.04 0.31
CA HIS A 371 11.50 -5.90 0.73
C HIS A 371 10.76 -5.28 -0.46
N TYR A 372 9.65 -4.60 -0.16
CA TYR A 372 8.94 -3.73 -1.09
C TYR A 372 9.24 -2.27 -0.77
N GLY A 373 9.51 -1.46 -1.80
CA GLY A 373 9.71 -0.03 -1.63
C GLY A 373 8.44 0.69 -1.15
N ILE A 374 8.61 1.81 -0.45
CA ILE A 374 7.51 2.73 -0.08
C ILE A 374 7.65 4.01 -0.88
N ASP A 375 6.63 4.37 -1.65
CA ASP A 375 6.50 5.74 -2.16
C ASP A 375 5.57 6.59 -1.31
N THR A 376 5.83 7.90 -1.34
CA THR A 376 4.93 8.90 -0.78
C THR A 376 4.94 10.14 -1.65
N VAL A 377 3.75 10.65 -1.93
CA VAL A 377 3.54 11.92 -2.63
C VAL A 377 3.21 12.99 -1.60
N ILE A 378 3.95 14.09 -1.63
CA ILE A 378 3.80 15.20 -0.69
C ILE A 378 3.43 16.46 -1.48
N GLY A 379 2.18 16.91 -1.33
CA GLY A 379 1.64 18.09 -2.00
C GLY A 379 1.39 19.25 -1.06
N THR A 380 0.54 20.19 -1.48
CA THR A 380 0.15 21.33 -0.66
C THR A 380 -0.90 20.92 0.38
N SER A 381 -0.86 21.51 1.57
CA SER A 381 -1.95 21.36 2.53
C SER A 381 -3.26 21.93 1.98
N ALA A 382 -4.25 21.06 1.81
CA ALA A 382 -5.58 21.39 1.33
C ALA A 382 -6.65 20.54 2.03
N SER A 383 -7.93 20.89 1.89
CA SER A 383 -9.02 20.03 2.37
C SER A 383 -9.00 18.70 1.63
N PHE A 384 -9.18 17.59 2.36
CA PHE A 384 -9.31 16.25 1.78
C PHE A 384 -8.10 15.79 0.95
N CYS A 385 -6.90 16.30 1.24
CA CYS A 385 -5.70 16.02 0.45
C CYS A 385 -5.07 14.65 0.73
N SER A 386 -5.43 13.98 1.84
CA SER A 386 -4.98 12.61 2.17
C SER A 386 -6.17 11.71 2.53
N PRO A 387 -6.00 10.36 2.47
CA PRO A 387 -7.02 9.41 2.90
C PRO A 387 -7.54 9.64 4.32
N SER A 388 -6.66 9.93 5.28
CA SER A 388 -7.04 10.10 6.69
C SER A 388 -7.94 11.30 6.97
N ILE A 389 -7.96 12.30 6.08
CA ILE A 389 -8.84 13.46 6.16
C ILE A 389 -9.80 13.54 4.98
N ALA A 390 -10.08 12.42 4.31
CA ALA A 390 -10.97 12.36 3.15
C ALA A 390 -12.38 12.89 3.47
N SER A 391 -13.06 13.40 2.44
CA SER A 391 -14.46 13.80 2.57
C SER A 391 -15.35 12.57 2.75
N GLU A 392 -16.14 12.51 3.82
CA GLU A 392 -17.16 11.46 4.00
C GLU A 392 -18.48 11.86 3.31
N GLN A 393 -18.83 11.19 2.21
CA GLN A 393 -20.18 11.20 1.57
C GLN A 393 -20.66 12.60 1.07
N PRO A 394 -21.69 12.74 0.17
CA PRO A 394 -22.80 11.81 -0.10
C PRO A 394 -23.08 11.54 -1.60
N ASP A 395 -24.04 10.64 -1.83
CA ASP A 395 -24.69 10.41 -3.14
C ASP A 395 -25.18 11.75 -3.75
N GLY A 396 -25.17 11.86 -5.08
CA GLY A 396 -25.54 13.08 -5.80
C GLY A 396 -24.36 13.97 -6.22
N VAL A 397 -24.62 15.26 -6.42
CA VAL A 397 -23.66 16.20 -7.01
C VAL A 397 -22.95 17.01 -5.94
N ASN A 398 -21.63 16.84 -5.88
CA ASN A 398 -20.74 17.48 -4.92
C ASN A 398 -19.75 18.42 -5.62
N LYS A 399 -19.29 19.45 -4.91
CA LYS A 399 -18.30 20.40 -5.41
C LYS A 399 -17.01 20.23 -4.62
N TYR A 400 -15.90 20.09 -5.35
CA TYR A 400 -14.55 19.96 -4.82
C TYR A 400 -13.61 20.94 -5.51
N ASN A 401 -12.40 21.08 -4.99
CA ASN A 401 -11.37 21.97 -5.50
C ASN A 401 -10.01 21.30 -5.42
N ILE A 402 -9.24 21.34 -6.50
CA ILE A 402 -7.79 21.07 -6.48
C ILE A 402 -7.10 22.40 -6.21
N ALA A 403 -6.48 22.52 -5.03
CA ALA A 403 -5.98 23.80 -4.50
C ALA A 403 -4.68 24.25 -5.19
N SER A 404 -3.75 23.32 -5.39
CA SER A 404 -2.52 23.51 -6.16
C SER A 404 -2.43 22.44 -7.26
N PRO A 405 -1.72 22.71 -8.38
CA PRO A 405 -1.46 21.69 -9.38
C PRO A 405 -0.76 20.46 -8.80
N GLY A 406 -1.14 19.29 -9.30
CA GLY A 406 -0.66 18.01 -8.80
C GLY A 406 -1.32 17.53 -7.49
N ASP A 407 -2.07 18.36 -6.78
CA ASP A 407 -2.74 17.94 -5.54
C ASP A 407 -3.86 16.91 -5.79
N TYR A 408 -4.14 16.10 -4.77
CA TYR A 408 -5.21 15.11 -4.77
C TYR A 408 -6.45 15.60 -4.00
N GLN A 409 -7.59 15.00 -4.31
CA GLN A 409 -8.80 15.03 -3.50
C GLN A 409 -9.23 13.60 -3.17
N TRP A 410 -9.53 13.35 -1.90
CA TRP A 410 -9.96 12.05 -1.41
C TRP A 410 -11.40 12.07 -0.92
N VAL A 411 -12.16 11.05 -1.31
CA VAL A 411 -13.53 10.83 -0.85
C VAL A 411 -13.63 9.42 -0.29
N TYR A 412 -14.16 9.29 0.92
CA TYR A 412 -14.35 8.00 1.60
C TYR A 412 -15.78 7.51 1.48
N PHE A 413 -15.93 6.23 1.15
CA PHE A 413 -17.20 5.53 1.00
C PHE A 413 -17.27 4.38 2.00
N PRO A 414 -17.98 4.54 3.13
CA PRO A 414 -17.98 3.55 4.22
C PRO A 414 -18.78 2.28 3.91
N LYS A 415 -19.27 2.11 2.67
CA LYS A 415 -20.20 1.04 2.31
C LYS A 415 -19.83 0.44 0.98
N ALA A 416 -19.85 -0.89 0.93
CA ALA A 416 -19.83 -1.65 -0.30
C ALA A 416 -21.02 -1.31 -1.21
N GLY A 417 -20.87 -1.58 -2.50
CA GLY A 417 -21.92 -1.36 -3.49
C GLY A 417 -21.38 -1.14 -4.89
N THR A 418 -22.30 -0.92 -5.82
CA THR A 418 -21.98 -0.47 -7.18
C THR A 418 -22.09 1.04 -7.23
N TYR A 419 -20.98 1.72 -7.46
CA TYR A 419 -20.92 3.18 -7.52
C TYR A 419 -20.52 3.62 -8.91
N THR A 420 -21.31 4.51 -9.50
CA THR A 420 -21.02 5.14 -10.78
C THR A 420 -20.69 6.61 -10.55
N PHE A 421 -19.59 7.05 -11.14
CA PHE A 421 -19.07 8.40 -10.97
C PHE A 421 -19.07 9.14 -12.30
N LYS A 422 -19.39 10.43 -12.26
CA LYS A 422 -19.08 11.40 -13.31
C LYS A 422 -18.33 12.55 -12.68
N ALA A 423 -17.31 13.05 -13.37
CA ALA A 423 -16.59 14.24 -12.91
C ALA A 423 -16.43 15.25 -14.04
N TYR A 424 -16.39 16.54 -13.67
CA TYR A 424 -16.05 17.57 -14.63
C TYR A 424 -15.53 18.84 -13.98
N ALA A 425 -14.47 19.37 -14.56
CA ALA A 425 -13.98 20.70 -14.27
C ALA A 425 -14.95 21.78 -14.81
N THR A 426 -14.87 22.96 -14.18
CA THR A 426 -15.70 24.13 -14.49
C THR A 426 -15.10 25.08 -15.53
N ASP A 427 -13.85 24.82 -15.93
CA ASP A 427 -13.04 25.60 -16.86
C ASP A 427 -13.36 25.32 -18.35
N ILE A 428 -12.78 26.15 -19.23
CA ILE A 428 -12.87 26.04 -20.70
C ILE A 428 -11.46 26.31 -21.28
N PRO A 429 -10.83 25.36 -22.01
CA PRO A 429 -11.28 23.99 -22.27
C PRO A 429 -11.36 23.18 -20.96
N LYS A 430 -12.15 22.11 -20.96
CA LYS A 430 -12.36 21.31 -19.76
C LYS A 430 -11.15 20.42 -19.51
N THR A 431 -10.64 20.47 -18.29
CA THR A 431 -9.58 19.57 -17.83
C THR A 431 -10.12 18.16 -17.57
N SER A 432 -9.34 17.14 -17.95
CA SER A 432 -9.65 15.73 -17.67
C SER A 432 -9.35 15.39 -16.21
N LEU A 433 -10.13 14.49 -15.64
CA LEU A 433 -9.99 14.07 -14.24
C LEU A 433 -9.82 12.56 -14.18
N GLU A 434 -8.83 12.09 -13.42
CA GLU A 434 -8.65 10.67 -13.12
C GLU A 434 -9.29 10.36 -11.77
N LEU A 435 -10.17 9.36 -11.74
CA LEU A 435 -10.90 8.87 -10.58
C LEU A 435 -10.45 7.44 -10.32
N THR A 436 -9.60 7.23 -9.31
CA THR A 436 -9.04 5.92 -8.98
C THR A 436 -9.59 5.44 -7.64
N ALA A 437 -10.16 4.25 -7.59
CA ALA A 437 -10.69 3.67 -6.35
C ALA A 437 -9.64 2.76 -5.68
N TYR A 438 -9.64 2.73 -4.35
CA TYR A 438 -8.77 1.89 -3.53
C TYR A 438 -9.59 1.27 -2.40
N ALA A 439 -9.35 0.00 -2.08
CA ALA A 439 -9.99 -0.61 -0.91
C ALA A 439 -9.49 0.06 0.38
N GLU A 440 -10.29 0.07 1.45
CA GLU A 440 -9.84 0.73 2.69
C GLU A 440 -8.61 0.06 3.32
N ASP A 441 -8.38 -1.21 3.04
CA ASP A 441 -7.30 -2.04 3.54
C ASP A 441 -6.16 -2.26 2.52
N GLU A 442 -6.26 -1.65 1.33
CA GLU A 442 -5.24 -1.73 0.29
C GLU A 442 -5.22 -0.45 -0.57
N LEU A 443 -4.33 0.47 -0.22
CA LEU A 443 -4.14 1.76 -0.89
C LEU A 443 -2.98 1.74 -1.90
N SER A 444 -2.25 0.64 -2.02
CA SER A 444 -1.17 0.51 -3.01
C SER A 444 -1.71 0.05 -4.35
N PHE A 445 -2.69 -0.87 -4.35
CA PHE A 445 -3.28 -1.43 -5.56
C PHE A 445 -4.69 -0.87 -5.81
N PRO A 446 -4.90 -0.17 -6.93
CA PRO A 446 -6.21 0.39 -7.23
C PRO A 446 -7.20 -0.71 -7.60
N VAL A 447 -8.45 -0.54 -7.17
CA VAL A 447 -9.58 -1.35 -7.62
C VAL A 447 -9.81 -1.10 -9.10
N LYS A 448 -9.80 -2.16 -9.91
CA LYS A 448 -10.06 -2.05 -11.35
C LYS A 448 -11.50 -1.57 -11.60
N PRO A 449 -11.72 -0.63 -12.54
CA PRO A 449 -13.07 -0.27 -12.97
C PRO A 449 -13.85 -1.50 -13.45
N TRP A 450 -15.09 -1.65 -12.98
CA TRP A 450 -16.02 -2.64 -13.51
C TRP A 450 -16.46 -2.31 -14.94
N GLU A 451 -16.75 -1.02 -15.17
CA GLU A 451 -17.17 -0.42 -16.44
C GLU A 451 -16.58 1.00 -16.57
N GLY A 452 -16.27 1.40 -17.80
CA GLY A 452 -15.72 2.74 -18.10
C GLY A 452 -14.21 2.83 -17.93
N ASN A 453 -13.69 4.06 -17.96
CA ASN A 453 -12.28 4.37 -17.79
C ASN A 453 -12.12 5.29 -16.58
N ALA A 454 -11.08 5.07 -15.76
CA ALA A 454 -10.75 5.93 -14.62
C ALA A 454 -10.50 7.41 -15.05
N VAL A 455 -10.01 7.63 -16.28
CA VAL A 455 -9.84 8.97 -16.87
C VAL A 455 -11.13 9.43 -17.53
N ILE A 456 -11.70 10.53 -17.01
CA ILE A 456 -12.92 11.18 -17.49
C ILE A 456 -12.55 12.45 -18.27
N ASN A 457 -12.76 12.42 -19.58
CA ASN A 457 -12.44 13.49 -20.52
C ASN A 457 -13.61 14.44 -20.80
N ASN A 458 -14.84 14.00 -20.53
CA ASN A 458 -16.04 14.83 -20.74
C ASN A 458 -17.16 14.52 -19.74
N ARG A 459 -18.20 15.36 -19.74
CA ARG A 459 -19.32 15.30 -18.77
C ARG A 459 -20.23 14.09 -18.95
N GLN A 460 -20.12 13.38 -20.07
CA GLN A 460 -20.97 12.25 -20.42
C GLN A 460 -20.35 10.92 -20.00
N GLU A 461 -19.03 10.84 -19.94
CA GLU A 461 -18.28 9.67 -19.48
C GLU A 461 -18.56 9.35 -18.02
N THR A 462 -18.53 8.05 -17.72
CA THR A 462 -18.74 7.48 -16.39
C THR A 462 -17.69 6.42 -16.13
N VAL A 463 -17.36 6.25 -14.86
CA VAL A 463 -16.64 5.08 -14.36
C VAL A 463 -17.46 4.41 -13.27
N THR A 464 -17.52 3.08 -13.29
CA THR A 464 -18.23 2.29 -12.28
C THR A 464 -17.25 1.43 -11.52
N TYR A 465 -17.29 1.52 -10.20
CA TYR A 465 -16.52 0.69 -9.27
C TYR A 465 -17.45 -0.15 -8.41
N THR A 466 -16.96 -1.34 -8.05
CA THR A 466 -17.71 -2.34 -7.28
C THR A 466 -16.84 -2.92 -6.17
N PRO A 467 -16.29 -2.09 -5.27
CA PRO A 467 -15.44 -2.56 -4.21
C PRO A 467 -16.23 -3.45 -3.23
N PRO A 468 -15.62 -4.51 -2.69
CA PRO A 468 -16.31 -5.48 -1.85
C PRO A 468 -16.65 -4.93 -0.46
N GLY A 469 -15.95 -3.87 -0.03
CA GLY A 469 -16.08 -3.23 1.28
C GLY A 469 -16.15 -1.71 1.18
N ALA A 470 -15.76 -1.04 2.28
CA ALA A 470 -15.51 0.38 2.26
C ALA A 470 -14.27 0.70 1.42
N PHE A 471 -14.23 1.90 0.85
CA PHE A 471 -13.21 2.25 -0.13
C PHE A 471 -12.99 3.77 -0.19
N TYR A 472 -11.87 4.14 -0.77
CA TYR A 472 -11.49 5.51 -1.06
C TYR A 472 -11.55 5.76 -2.57
N LEU A 473 -11.92 6.98 -2.96
CA LEU A 473 -11.76 7.48 -4.32
C LEU A 473 -10.75 8.63 -4.30
N ARG A 474 -9.64 8.46 -5.01
CA ARG A 474 -8.67 9.52 -5.30
C ARG A 474 -9.05 10.22 -6.60
N ILE A 475 -9.07 11.54 -6.57
CA ILE A 475 -9.29 12.38 -7.76
C ILE A 475 -8.06 13.26 -7.98
N ARG A 476 -7.56 13.31 -9.21
CA ARG A 476 -6.50 14.25 -9.65
C ARG A 476 -6.74 14.77 -11.06
N ALA A 477 -6.12 15.90 -11.39
CA ALA A 477 -6.13 16.43 -12.75
C ALA A 477 -5.13 15.70 -13.65
N VAL A 478 -5.55 15.39 -14.87
CA VAL A 478 -4.74 14.71 -15.87
C VAL A 478 -4.94 15.34 -17.25
N GLU A 479 -3.98 15.09 -18.13
CA GLU A 479 -4.13 15.28 -19.56
C GLU A 479 -5.05 14.19 -20.14
N SER A 480 -5.50 14.40 -21.38
CA SER A 480 -6.46 13.46 -22.03
C SER A 480 -5.94 12.03 -22.22
N ASN A 481 -4.63 11.83 -22.18
CA ASN A 481 -3.94 10.54 -22.24
C ASN A 481 -3.73 9.91 -20.84
N GLY A 482 -4.19 10.54 -19.76
CA GLY A 482 -4.04 10.09 -18.38
C GLY A 482 -2.75 10.51 -17.68
N THR A 483 -1.82 11.21 -18.36
CA THR A 483 -0.62 11.72 -17.67
C THR A 483 -0.99 12.84 -16.71
N PRO A 484 -0.28 13.01 -15.56
CA PRO A 484 -0.58 14.08 -14.60
C PRO A 484 -0.62 15.46 -15.27
N ASN A 485 -1.62 16.28 -14.91
CA ASN A 485 -1.64 17.69 -15.30
C ASN A 485 -1.07 18.53 -14.16
N GLU A 486 0.20 18.89 -14.30
CA GLU A 486 0.97 19.62 -13.30
C GLU A 486 0.74 21.14 -13.35
N THR A 487 -0.22 21.63 -14.13
CA THR A 487 -0.47 23.07 -14.25
C THR A 487 -1.87 23.47 -13.80
N TRP A 488 -2.78 22.51 -13.72
CA TRP A 488 -4.17 22.80 -13.45
C TRP A 488 -4.49 22.85 -11.96
N GLN A 489 -5.25 23.86 -11.58
CA GLN A 489 -5.92 23.98 -10.29
C GLN A 489 -7.31 24.57 -10.51
N GLY A 490 -8.28 24.21 -9.67
CA GLY A 490 -9.63 24.77 -9.80
C GLY A 490 -10.75 23.89 -9.26
N ASP A 491 -11.96 24.39 -9.47
CA ASP A 491 -13.19 23.74 -9.02
C ASP A 491 -13.67 22.67 -10.01
N PHE A 492 -14.10 21.54 -9.47
CA PHE A 492 -14.78 20.48 -10.21
C PHE A 492 -16.03 19.99 -9.49
N HIS A 493 -16.91 19.35 -10.26
CA HIS A 493 -18.08 18.65 -9.73
C HIS A 493 -17.89 17.15 -9.85
N LEU A 494 -18.23 16.44 -8.77
CA LEU A 494 -18.30 14.98 -8.73
C LEU A 494 -19.77 14.58 -8.54
N ASN A 495 -20.32 13.86 -9.51
CA ASN A 495 -21.64 13.25 -9.41
C ASN A 495 -21.47 11.78 -9.07
N ILE A 496 -22.04 11.39 -7.94
CA ILE A 496 -21.95 10.07 -7.35
C ILE A 496 -23.34 9.44 -7.46
N HIS A 497 -23.40 8.20 -7.95
CA HIS A 497 -24.63 7.42 -8.00
C HIS A 497 -24.37 6.02 -7.45
N LYS A 498 -24.97 5.67 -6.31
CA LYS A 498 -25.00 4.30 -5.81
C LYS A 498 -26.19 3.54 -6.44
N ALA A 499 -25.91 2.42 -7.09
CA ALA A 499 -26.94 1.63 -7.74
C ALA A 499 -27.96 1.06 -6.75
N ALA A 500 -29.25 1.19 -7.06
CA ALA A 500 -30.34 0.64 -6.26
C ALA A 500 -31.00 -0.59 -6.90
N GLY A 501 -30.61 -0.95 -8.12
CA GLY A 501 -31.22 -2.04 -8.87
C GLY A 501 -32.63 -1.69 -9.35
N ALA A 502 -33.01 -0.41 -9.40
CA ALA A 502 -34.39 -0.01 -9.69
C ALA A 502 -34.74 -0.13 -11.19
N THR A 503 -33.73 -0.12 -12.05
CA THR A 503 -33.88 -0.24 -13.51
C THR A 503 -32.78 -1.14 -14.07
N TRP A 504 -32.92 -1.55 -15.33
CA TRP A 504 -31.92 -2.34 -16.04
C TRP A 504 -30.54 -1.65 -16.07
N GLU A 505 -30.52 -0.34 -16.26
CA GLU A 505 -29.32 0.49 -16.31
C GLU A 505 -28.75 0.78 -14.91
N ASP A 506 -29.59 0.69 -13.87
CA ASP A 506 -29.25 0.90 -12.45
C ASP A 506 -28.94 -0.43 -11.72
N ALA A 507 -28.55 -1.47 -12.46
CA ALA A 507 -28.36 -2.80 -11.89
C ALA A 507 -27.18 -2.86 -10.90
N ILE A 508 -27.38 -3.56 -9.78
CA ILE A 508 -26.35 -3.81 -8.76
C ILE A 508 -25.43 -4.93 -9.23
N VAL A 509 -24.11 -4.74 -9.19
CA VAL A 509 -23.14 -5.78 -9.52
C VAL A 509 -23.13 -6.87 -8.45
N LEU A 510 -23.14 -8.12 -8.89
CA LEU A 510 -22.90 -9.30 -8.05
C LEU A 510 -21.52 -9.85 -8.38
N HIS A 511 -20.68 -9.91 -7.35
CA HIS A 511 -19.44 -10.68 -7.37
C HIS A 511 -19.70 -12.10 -6.83
N PRO A 512 -18.97 -13.11 -7.32
CA PRO A 512 -18.99 -14.45 -6.74
C PRO A 512 -18.78 -14.44 -5.23
N ASN A 513 -19.62 -15.18 -4.50
CA ASN A 513 -19.60 -15.35 -3.04
C ASN A 513 -19.69 -14.07 -2.21
N GLN A 514 -19.94 -12.92 -2.84
CA GLN A 514 -20.20 -11.68 -2.13
C GLN A 514 -21.70 -11.45 -1.99
N ARG A 515 -22.16 -11.44 -0.74
CA ARG A 515 -23.57 -11.18 -0.43
C ARG A 515 -23.90 -9.70 -0.62
N MET A 516 -24.89 -9.43 -1.48
CA MET A 516 -25.36 -8.08 -1.78
C MET A 516 -26.78 -7.86 -1.28
N ASN A 517 -26.97 -6.81 -0.47
CA ASN A 517 -28.29 -6.39 0.02
C ASN A 517 -28.99 -5.48 -0.98
N ALA A 518 -30.30 -5.64 -1.12
CA ALA A 518 -31.14 -4.78 -1.93
C ALA A 518 -32.55 -4.63 -1.35
N ASP A 519 -33.24 -3.59 -1.80
CA ASP A 519 -34.66 -3.38 -1.51
C ASP A 519 -35.48 -3.06 -2.76
N MET A 520 -36.75 -3.43 -2.68
CA MET A 520 -37.80 -2.98 -3.60
C MET A 520 -38.62 -1.91 -2.88
N ALA A 521 -38.56 -0.69 -3.39
CA ALA A 521 -39.25 0.46 -2.80
C ALA A 521 -40.79 0.28 -2.75
N ALA A 522 -41.38 0.83 -1.68
CA ALA A 522 -42.83 1.09 -1.62
C ALA A 522 -43.18 2.26 -2.55
N ASP A 523 -44.44 2.34 -2.97
CA ASP A 523 -44.97 3.56 -3.59
C ASP A 523 -44.94 4.70 -2.55
N ASN A 524 -44.34 5.84 -2.89
CA ASN A 524 -44.29 7.00 -2.01
C ASN A 524 -44.98 8.24 -2.63
N GLY A 525 -45.78 8.04 -3.69
CA GLY A 525 -46.45 9.09 -4.45
C GLY A 525 -45.56 9.84 -5.45
N ILE A 526 -44.24 9.59 -5.44
CA ILE A 526 -43.26 10.13 -6.39
C ILE A 526 -42.72 8.99 -7.26
N GLN A 527 -42.32 7.89 -6.61
CA GLN A 527 -41.88 6.66 -7.26
C GLN A 527 -42.99 5.61 -7.12
N SER A 528 -43.31 4.95 -8.23
CA SER A 528 -44.22 3.82 -8.23
C SER A 528 -43.63 2.65 -7.44
N LEU A 529 -44.52 1.80 -6.89
CA LEU A 529 -44.12 0.56 -6.26
C LEU A 529 -43.15 -0.25 -7.14
N GLN A 530 -41.98 -0.58 -6.60
CA GLN A 530 -41.01 -1.42 -7.28
C GLN A 530 -41.41 -2.90 -7.13
N THR A 531 -41.48 -3.61 -8.25
CA THR A 531 -41.75 -5.06 -8.28
C THR A 531 -40.62 -5.88 -8.84
N GLU A 532 -39.58 -5.24 -9.36
CA GLU A 532 -38.38 -5.86 -9.88
C GLU A 532 -37.15 -5.15 -9.35
N THR A 533 -36.10 -5.92 -9.10
CA THR A 533 -34.75 -5.44 -8.78
C THR A 533 -33.79 -6.12 -9.74
N PHE A 534 -32.91 -5.34 -10.34
CA PHE A 534 -31.94 -5.79 -11.33
C PHE A 534 -30.56 -5.88 -10.70
N PHE A 535 -29.92 -7.01 -10.93
CA PHE A 535 -28.52 -7.24 -10.63
C PHE A 535 -27.79 -7.57 -11.92
N LYS A 536 -26.51 -7.21 -12.06
CA LYS A 536 -25.67 -7.56 -13.19
C LYS A 536 -24.46 -8.37 -12.73
N PHE A 537 -24.01 -9.31 -13.54
CA PHE A 537 -22.85 -10.16 -13.26
C PHE A 537 -22.20 -10.59 -14.58
N LYS A 538 -20.92 -10.97 -14.52
CA LYS A 538 -20.17 -11.49 -15.66
C LYS A 538 -19.90 -12.98 -15.46
N THR A 539 -19.84 -13.70 -16.56
CA THR A 539 -19.30 -15.05 -16.62
C THR A 539 -18.19 -15.08 -17.66
N GLU A 540 -17.16 -15.87 -17.39
CA GLU A 540 -16.05 -16.16 -18.29
C GLU A 540 -15.98 -17.68 -18.52
N LEU A 541 -15.25 -18.11 -19.54
CA LEU A 541 -14.96 -19.53 -19.73
C LEU A 541 -13.73 -19.93 -18.90
N SER A 542 -13.65 -21.19 -18.50
CA SER A 542 -12.37 -21.77 -18.10
C SER A 542 -11.43 -21.86 -19.31
N ASP A 543 -10.15 -22.07 -19.05
CA ASP A 543 -9.12 -22.15 -20.10
C ASP A 543 -9.30 -23.37 -21.01
N ASN A 544 -9.96 -24.43 -20.52
CA ASN A 544 -10.39 -25.56 -21.35
C ASN A 544 -11.69 -25.30 -22.14
N GLY A 545 -12.24 -24.08 -22.08
CA GLY A 545 -13.46 -23.65 -22.78
C GLY A 545 -14.77 -24.10 -22.13
N ALA A 546 -14.74 -24.67 -20.92
CA ALA A 546 -15.95 -25.07 -20.22
C ALA A 546 -16.70 -23.85 -19.65
N MET A 547 -18.03 -23.98 -19.59
CA MET A 547 -18.91 -22.93 -19.10
C MET A 547 -19.17 -23.14 -17.61
N PRO A 548 -18.94 -22.11 -16.76
CA PRO A 548 -19.21 -22.23 -15.34
C PRO A 548 -20.71 -22.27 -15.08
N TRP A 549 -21.10 -22.90 -13.97
CA TRP A 549 -22.48 -22.81 -13.50
C TRP A 549 -22.71 -21.52 -12.72
N SER A 550 -23.97 -21.11 -12.64
CA SER A 550 -24.39 -19.93 -11.90
C SER A 550 -25.59 -20.25 -11.02
N THR A 551 -25.43 -20.09 -9.70
CA THR A 551 -26.57 -20.18 -8.76
C THR A 551 -26.67 -18.93 -7.91
N PHE A 552 -27.89 -18.65 -7.44
CA PHE A 552 -28.21 -17.46 -6.69
C PHE A 552 -28.99 -17.84 -5.45
N ASP A 553 -28.45 -17.57 -4.27
CA ASP A 553 -29.18 -17.71 -3.02
C ASP A 553 -29.80 -16.35 -2.66
N LEU A 554 -31.10 -16.32 -2.47
CA LEU A 554 -31.82 -15.16 -1.99
C LEU A 554 -32.35 -15.42 -0.58
N GLU A 555 -32.07 -14.48 0.31
CA GLU A 555 -32.55 -14.48 1.67
C GLU A 555 -33.37 -13.21 1.93
N GLN A 556 -34.63 -13.37 2.36
CA GLN A 556 -35.49 -12.26 2.77
C GLN A 556 -34.90 -11.58 4.01
N LYS A 557 -34.87 -10.24 4.01
CA LYS A 557 -34.40 -9.41 5.12
C LYS A 557 -35.47 -8.44 5.58
N VAL A 558 -35.24 -7.82 6.73
CA VAL A 558 -35.96 -6.66 7.24
C VAL A 558 -34.99 -5.50 7.26
N LYS A 559 -35.34 -4.41 6.57
CA LYS A 559 -34.51 -3.20 6.54
C LYS A 559 -34.92 -2.26 7.67
N THR A 560 -34.01 -1.93 8.58
CA THR A 560 -34.22 -0.99 9.69
C THR A 560 -33.25 0.18 9.55
N GLY A 561 -33.72 1.29 8.97
CA GLY A 561 -32.81 2.35 8.54
C GLY A 561 -31.91 1.83 7.40
N GLU A 562 -30.64 1.62 7.71
CA GLU A 562 -29.64 1.14 6.73
C GLU A 562 -29.16 -0.29 7.00
N THR A 563 -29.60 -0.92 8.09
CA THR A 563 -29.27 -2.31 8.41
C THR A 563 -30.23 -3.27 7.73
N TYR A 564 -29.74 -4.46 7.39
CA TYR A 564 -30.51 -5.56 6.82
C TYR A 564 -30.45 -6.74 7.79
N ASP A 565 -31.52 -6.94 8.54
CA ASP A 565 -31.60 -7.92 9.61
C ASP A 565 -32.44 -9.13 9.19
N ASP A 566 -32.24 -10.26 9.87
CA ASP A 566 -33.04 -11.45 9.62
C ASP A 566 -34.50 -11.25 10.08
N PRO A 567 -35.49 -11.72 9.30
CA PRO A 567 -36.88 -11.64 9.72
C PRO A 567 -37.14 -12.48 10.98
N SER A 568 -38.03 -11.99 11.84
CA SER A 568 -38.55 -12.83 12.94
C SER A 568 -39.14 -14.14 12.38
N PRO A 569 -39.03 -15.28 13.08
CA PRO A 569 -39.61 -16.56 12.64
C PRO A 569 -41.12 -16.53 12.35
N LYS A 570 -41.84 -15.50 12.82
CA LYS A 570 -43.27 -15.29 12.60
C LYS A 570 -43.59 -14.25 11.50
N ALA A 571 -42.58 -13.64 10.89
CA ALA A 571 -42.76 -12.66 9.84
C ALA A 571 -43.38 -13.30 8.59
N PRO A 572 -44.21 -12.55 7.84
CA PRO A 572 -44.76 -13.05 6.59
C PRO A 572 -43.64 -13.26 5.56
N THR A 573 -43.69 -14.39 4.85
CA THR A 573 -42.77 -14.68 3.76
C THR A 573 -43.20 -13.97 2.48
N ILE A 574 -42.24 -13.31 1.83
CA ILE A 574 -42.43 -12.68 0.53
C ILE A 574 -42.06 -13.69 -0.55
N ARG A 575 -42.89 -13.79 -1.60
CA ARG A 575 -42.57 -14.66 -2.74
C ARG A 575 -41.72 -13.88 -3.74
N PHE A 576 -40.57 -14.45 -4.07
CA PHE A 576 -39.70 -13.92 -5.11
C PHE A 576 -39.74 -14.79 -6.37
N GLY A 577 -39.71 -14.14 -7.53
CA GLY A 577 -39.45 -14.74 -8.82
C GLY A 577 -38.06 -14.35 -9.31
N PHE A 578 -37.51 -15.14 -10.22
CA PHE A 578 -36.17 -14.97 -10.75
C PHE A 578 -36.20 -15.09 -12.27
N ALA A 579 -35.35 -14.30 -12.94
CA ALA A 579 -35.03 -14.52 -14.34
C ALA A 579 -33.60 -14.10 -14.62
N ILE A 580 -32.92 -14.84 -15.50
CA ILE A 580 -31.64 -14.42 -16.08
C ILE A 580 -31.90 -13.93 -17.50
N ARG A 581 -31.40 -12.74 -17.82
CA ARG A 581 -31.52 -12.13 -19.16
C ARG A 581 -30.16 -11.59 -19.60
N LYS A 582 -29.87 -11.67 -20.89
CA LYS A 582 -28.73 -10.97 -21.50
C LYS A 582 -29.09 -9.54 -21.88
N ASP A 583 -30.30 -9.34 -22.41
CA ASP A 583 -30.79 -8.05 -22.91
C ASP A 583 -32.07 -7.61 -22.22
N LYS A 584 -32.28 -6.28 -22.12
CA LYS A 584 -33.45 -5.66 -21.46
C LYS A 584 -34.78 -6.19 -21.99
N ASN A 585 -34.86 -6.36 -23.30
CA ASN A 585 -36.02 -6.86 -24.03
C ASN A 585 -35.80 -8.30 -24.55
N GLY A 586 -34.75 -8.98 -24.07
CA GLY A 586 -34.40 -10.35 -24.47
C GLY A 586 -35.29 -11.39 -23.81
N GLN A 587 -35.18 -12.64 -24.28
CA GLN A 587 -35.84 -13.77 -23.64
C GLN A 587 -35.18 -14.09 -22.28
N ASN A 588 -35.98 -14.63 -21.36
CA ASN A 588 -35.42 -15.23 -20.15
C ASN A 588 -34.65 -16.49 -20.55
N LEU A 589 -33.35 -16.54 -20.24
CA LEU A 589 -32.53 -17.75 -20.42
C LEU A 589 -32.95 -18.82 -19.41
N PHE A 590 -33.12 -18.38 -18.17
CA PHE A 590 -33.66 -19.18 -17.07
C PHE A 590 -34.67 -18.33 -16.31
N ALA A 591 -35.77 -18.92 -15.82
CA ALA A 591 -36.74 -18.20 -15.01
C ALA A 591 -37.51 -19.12 -14.06
N ARG A 592 -37.90 -18.56 -12.92
CA ARG A 592 -38.83 -19.15 -11.97
C ARG A 592 -39.86 -18.07 -11.59
N PRO A 593 -41.16 -18.28 -11.82
CA PRO A 593 -42.16 -17.24 -11.57
C PRO A 593 -42.35 -16.98 -10.07
N SER A 594 -42.68 -15.73 -9.72
CA SER A 594 -42.95 -15.31 -8.34
C SER A 594 -44.24 -15.91 -7.74
N SER A 595 -45.04 -16.61 -8.55
CA SER A 595 -46.20 -17.40 -8.10
C SER A 595 -45.81 -18.71 -7.42
N ALA A 596 -44.58 -19.20 -7.65
CA ALA A 596 -44.08 -20.44 -7.04
C ALA A 596 -44.09 -20.36 -5.51
N LYS A 597 -44.45 -21.46 -4.84
CA LYS A 597 -44.36 -21.55 -3.38
C LYS A 597 -42.90 -21.71 -2.95
N HIS A 598 -42.50 -20.98 -1.92
CA HIS A 598 -41.22 -21.12 -1.21
C HIS A 598 -41.48 -21.44 0.25
N SER A 599 -40.66 -22.31 0.84
CA SER A 599 -40.71 -22.63 2.27
C SER A 599 -39.67 -21.79 3.02
N GLY A 600 -40.13 -20.78 3.76
CA GLY A 600 -39.26 -19.96 4.61
C GLY A 600 -38.77 -18.67 3.96
N PHE A 601 -37.68 -18.14 4.51
CA PHE A 601 -37.07 -16.86 4.12
C PHE A 601 -35.93 -17.02 3.09
N HIS A 602 -35.54 -18.24 2.78
CA HIS A 602 -34.45 -18.54 1.84
C HIS A 602 -34.97 -19.21 0.58
N THR A 603 -34.37 -18.90 -0.57
CA THR A 603 -34.67 -19.57 -1.82
C THR A 603 -33.45 -19.56 -2.73
N LYS A 604 -33.03 -20.75 -3.17
CA LYS A 604 -31.97 -20.91 -4.16
C LYS A 604 -32.57 -20.97 -5.57
N PHE A 605 -31.98 -20.20 -6.47
CA PHE A 605 -32.30 -20.17 -7.89
C PHE A 605 -31.09 -20.67 -8.70
N GLY A 606 -31.39 -21.53 -9.67
CA GLY A 606 -30.41 -22.18 -10.51
C GLY A 606 -29.92 -23.52 -9.99
N THR A 607 -29.12 -24.18 -10.80
CA THR A 607 -28.53 -25.50 -10.54
C THR A 607 -27.13 -25.55 -11.13
N THR A 608 -26.33 -26.55 -10.76
CA THR A 608 -25.02 -26.81 -11.37
C THR A 608 -25.10 -27.17 -12.86
N MET A 609 -26.31 -27.44 -13.39
CA MET A 609 -26.56 -27.66 -14.82
C MET A 609 -26.85 -26.35 -15.58
N GLN A 610 -27.09 -25.23 -14.88
CA GLN A 610 -27.33 -23.93 -15.49
C GLN A 610 -25.99 -23.25 -15.75
N THR A 611 -25.41 -23.56 -16.90
CA THR A 611 -24.17 -22.93 -17.36
C THR A 611 -24.47 -21.76 -18.30
N LEU A 612 -23.61 -20.75 -18.25
CA LEU A 612 -23.71 -19.55 -19.09
C LEU A 612 -22.40 -19.37 -19.86
N PRO A 613 -22.45 -19.07 -21.17
CA PRO A 613 -21.25 -18.72 -21.93
C PRO A 613 -20.72 -17.36 -21.47
N GLU A 614 -19.50 -17.03 -21.88
CA GLU A 614 -18.89 -15.73 -21.61
C GLU A 614 -19.83 -14.56 -21.95
N GLY A 615 -19.93 -13.62 -21.01
CA GLY A 615 -20.66 -12.39 -21.21
C GLY A 615 -21.23 -11.77 -19.94
N GLU A 616 -21.93 -10.66 -20.12
CA GLU A 616 -22.62 -9.96 -19.04
C GLU A 616 -24.13 -10.28 -19.06
N TYR A 617 -24.65 -10.59 -17.89
CA TYR A 617 -26.04 -10.98 -17.69
C TYR A 617 -26.67 -10.16 -16.57
N ARG A 618 -28.00 -10.14 -16.55
CA ARG A 618 -28.78 -9.60 -15.44
C ARG A 618 -29.59 -10.69 -14.76
N LEU A 619 -29.51 -10.72 -13.43
CA LEU A 619 -30.49 -11.41 -12.59
C LEU A 619 -31.61 -10.41 -12.28
N VAL A 620 -32.84 -10.77 -12.64
CA VAL A 620 -34.05 -10.03 -12.32
C VAL A 620 -34.73 -10.75 -11.16
N VAL A 621 -34.72 -10.13 -9.98
CA VAL A 621 -35.52 -10.57 -8.84
C VAL A 621 -36.85 -9.83 -8.91
N SER A 622 -37.96 -10.56 -8.87
CA SER A 622 -39.31 -9.99 -8.97
C SER A 622 -40.18 -10.38 -7.78
N ARG A 623 -41.20 -9.59 -7.46
CA ARG A 623 -42.26 -9.95 -6.50
C ARG A 623 -43.64 -9.74 -7.10
N PRO A 624 -44.67 -10.49 -6.66
CA PRO A 624 -46.04 -10.17 -7.01
C PRO A 624 -46.41 -8.78 -6.49
N GLN A 625 -47.39 -8.15 -7.13
CA GLN A 625 -48.01 -6.94 -6.60
C GLN A 625 -48.50 -7.21 -5.17
N PRO A 626 -47.95 -6.53 -4.15
CA PRO A 626 -48.34 -6.73 -2.77
C PRO A 626 -49.74 -6.16 -2.53
N SER A 627 -50.50 -6.81 -1.65
CA SER A 627 -51.87 -6.36 -1.29
C SER A 627 -51.89 -5.03 -0.53
N THR A 628 -50.75 -4.67 0.07
CA THR A 628 -50.51 -3.42 0.79
C THR A 628 -49.26 -2.77 0.23
N ASN A 629 -49.27 -1.45 0.15
CA ASN A 629 -48.12 -0.69 -0.31
C ASN A 629 -46.96 -0.82 0.70
N GLN A 630 -46.00 -1.71 0.42
CA GLN A 630 -44.91 -2.05 1.32
C GLN A 630 -43.63 -2.31 0.55
N SER A 631 -42.49 -2.00 1.16
CA SER A 631 -41.17 -2.38 0.63
C SER A 631 -40.89 -3.87 0.83
N ALA A 632 -39.89 -4.40 0.14
CA ALA A 632 -39.31 -5.70 0.42
C ALA A 632 -37.79 -5.53 0.49
N ALA A 633 -37.13 -6.23 1.40
CA ALA A 633 -35.69 -6.25 1.51
C ALA A 633 -35.21 -7.70 1.45
N PHE A 634 -34.04 -7.91 0.86
CA PHE A 634 -33.43 -9.21 0.70
C PHE A 634 -31.93 -9.08 0.43
N SER A 635 -31.20 -10.17 0.60
CA SER A 635 -29.83 -10.32 0.15
C SER A 635 -29.73 -11.36 -0.94
N VAL A 636 -28.83 -11.17 -1.90
CA VAL A 636 -28.50 -12.12 -2.96
C VAL A 636 -27.03 -12.51 -2.84
N ASN A 637 -26.74 -13.81 -2.86
CA ASN A 637 -25.40 -14.35 -3.04
C ASN A 637 -25.31 -15.01 -4.42
N PHE A 638 -24.33 -14.62 -5.23
CA PHE A 638 -24.05 -15.25 -6.52
C PHE A 638 -22.94 -16.29 -6.32
N GLU A 639 -23.18 -17.54 -6.67
CA GLU A 639 -22.19 -18.61 -6.59
C GLU A 639 -21.86 -19.11 -7.99
N THR A 640 -20.57 -19.36 -8.22
CA THR A 640 -20.05 -20.00 -9.41
C THR A 640 -18.88 -20.91 -9.04
N ASN A 641 -18.59 -21.91 -9.88
CA ASN A 641 -17.41 -22.77 -9.73
C ASN A 641 -16.18 -22.24 -10.46
N LEU A 642 -16.26 -21.11 -11.17
CA LEU A 642 -15.09 -20.53 -11.81
C LEU A 642 -14.09 -20.04 -10.76
N ARG A 643 -12.83 -20.45 -10.88
CA ARG A 643 -11.70 -19.97 -10.07
C ARG A 643 -10.55 -19.55 -10.96
N VAL A 644 -9.68 -18.74 -10.38
CA VAL A 644 -8.35 -18.45 -10.89
C VAL A 644 -7.37 -19.27 -10.07
N LEU A 645 -6.62 -20.14 -10.72
CA LEU A 645 -5.42 -20.75 -10.17
C LEU A 645 -4.21 -19.89 -10.57
N ASP A 646 -3.40 -19.52 -9.59
CA ASP A 646 -2.16 -18.80 -9.79
C ASP A 646 -1.02 -19.60 -9.16
N ILE A 647 -0.08 -20.08 -9.97
CA ILE A 647 1.09 -20.81 -9.49
C ILE A 647 2.17 -19.77 -9.21
N ALA A 648 2.48 -19.58 -7.93
CA ALA A 648 3.38 -18.53 -7.48
C ALA A 648 4.85 -18.98 -7.53
N GLU A 649 5.14 -20.23 -7.14
CA GLU A 649 6.52 -20.71 -7.01
C GLU A 649 6.61 -22.24 -6.96
N LEU A 650 7.76 -22.82 -7.33
CA LEU A 650 8.11 -24.23 -7.11
C LEU A 650 9.56 -24.32 -6.60
N TYR A 651 9.81 -24.74 -5.37
CA TYR A 651 11.18 -24.83 -4.84
C TYR A 651 11.59 -26.26 -4.53
N CYS A 652 12.83 -26.63 -4.87
CA CYS A 652 13.45 -27.87 -4.43
C CYS A 652 14.05 -27.67 -3.02
N ILE A 653 13.77 -28.57 -2.09
CA ILE A 653 14.29 -28.55 -0.71
C ILE A 653 15.63 -29.29 -0.65
N GLU A 654 15.67 -30.49 -1.23
CA GLU A 654 16.77 -31.42 -1.16
C GLU A 654 16.72 -32.29 -2.41
N GLN A 655 17.89 -32.54 -3.02
CA GLN A 655 18.07 -33.46 -4.14
C GLN A 655 19.23 -34.42 -3.77
N GLU A 656 18.90 -35.70 -3.58
CA GLU A 656 19.80 -36.81 -3.32
C GLU A 656 20.26 -37.46 -4.63
N ASP A 657 20.92 -36.71 -5.51
CA ASP A 657 21.49 -37.24 -6.76
C ASP A 657 23.00 -36.94 -6.86
N PHE A 658 23.77 -37.90 -7.40
CA PHE A 658 25.19 -37.76 -7.78
C PHE A 658 25.40 -38.10 -9.27
N THR A 659 24.32 -38.19 -10.07
CA THR A 659 24.31 -38.87 -11.37
C THR A 659 23.58 -38.17 -12.52
N GLY A 660 22.91 -37.04 -12.32
CA GLY A 660 22.33 -36.27 -13.43
C GLY A 660 21.67 -34.98 -12.96
N ASP A 661 21.87 -33.90 -13.72
CA ASP A 661 21.08 -32.67 -13.56
C ASP A 661 19.71 -32.94 -14.20
N ASP A 662 18.69 -33.22 -13.39
CA ASP A 662 17.33 -33.44 -13.88
C ASP A 662 16.59 -32.09 -13.95
N ASP A 663 16.00 -31.77 -15.11
CA ASP A 663 15.24 -30.53 -15.33
C ASP A 663 13.76 -30.74 -14.97
N PRO A 664 13.26 -30.19 -13.84
CA PRO A 664 11.87 -30.37 -13.48
C PRO A 664 10.96 -29.44 -14.29
N TYR A 665 9.83 -29.96 -14.74
CA TYR A 665 8.77 -29.19 -15.37
C TYR A 665 7.40 -29.54 -14.81
N LEU A 666 6.43 -28.63 -14.95
CA LEU A 666 5.06 -28.89 -14.53
C LEU A 666 4.18 -29.21 -15.73
N GLU A 667 3.50 -30.35 -15.70
CA GLU A 667 2.39 -30.66 -16.59
C GLU A 667 1.07 -30.38 -15.86
N LEU A 668 0.36 -29.36 -16.32
CA LEU A 668 -0.93 -28.98 -15.78
C LEU A 668 -2.04 -29.67 -16.57
N THR A 669 -2.90 -30.42 -15.89
CA THR A 669 -4.14 -30.94 -16.45
C THR A 669 -5.34 -30.24 -15.81
N LEU A 670 -6.10 -29.50 -16.62
CA LEU A 670 -7.28 -28.74 -16.21
C LEU A 670 -8.58 -29.50 -16.48
N ASP A 671 -9.40 -29.63 -15.45
CA ASP A 671 -10.69 -30.33 -15.41
C ASP A 671 -10.65 -31.67 -16.18
N GLY A 672 -9.54 -32.42 -16.02
CA GLY A 672 -9.30 -33.73 -16.61
C GLY A 672 -9.21 -33.80 -18.14
N THR A 673 -9.12 -32.67 -18.86
CA THR A 673 -9.28 -32.65 -20.33
C THR A 673 -8.28 -31.81 -21.09
N PHE A 674 -7.74 -30.74 -20.49
CA PHE A 674 -6.78 -29.85 -21.14
C PHE A 674 -5.42 -30.01 -20.48
N THR A 675 -4.39 -30.35 -21.25
CA THR A 675 -3.02 -30.50 -20.75
C THR A 675 -2.16 -29.38 -21.32
N SER A 676 -1.51 -28.62 -20.45
CA SER A 676 -0.47 -27.65 -20.81
C SER A 676 0.81 -28.03 -20.10
N THR A 677 1.92 -28.03 -20.84
CA THR A 677 3.25 -28.30 -20.30
C THR A 677 3.96 -26.99 -20.08
N PHE A 678 4.46 -26.80 -18.86
CA PHE A 678 5.21 -25.63 -18.42
C PHE A 678 6.63 -26.07 -18.12
N LEU A 679 7.52 -25.87 -19.09
CA LEU A 679 8.94 -26.09 -18.93
C LEU A 679 9.51 -24.96 -18.08
N TYR A 680 10.11 -25.29 -16.93
CA TYR A 680 11.00 -24.36 -16.24
C TYR A 680 12.36 -24.51 -16.90
N PRO A 681 12.86 -23.49 -17.62
CA PRO A 681 14.20 -23.56 -18.16
C PRO A 681 15.17 -23.64 -17.00
N ASP A 682 16.09 -24.60 -17.07
CA ASP A 682 17.26 -24.70 -16.22
C ASP A 682 17.88 -23.30 -16.00
N ALA A 683 18.03 -22.93 -14.73
CA ALA A 683 18.74 -21.71 -14.35
C ALA A 683 20.25 -21.97 -14.23
N ASP A 684 20.70 -23.23 -14.33
CA ASP A 684 22.09 -23.60 -14.13
C ASP A 684 22.88 -23.50 -15.45
N SER A 685 23.46 -22.33 -15.69
CA SER A 685 24.38 -22.17 -16.82
C SER A 685 25.79 -22.71 -16.56
N ASP A 686 26.10 -23.22 -15.35
CA ASP A 686 27.43 -23.71 -15.02
C ASP A 686 27.39 -24.89 -14.01
N GLN A 687 27.37 -26.11 -14.55
CA GLN A 687 27.58 -27.38 -13.84
C GLN A 687 28.57 -27.26 -12.65
N GLY A 688 28.02 -27.25 -11.44
CA GLY A 688 28.78 -27.04 -10.22
C GLY A 688 27.95 -27.17 -8.94
N HIS A 689 27.28 -28.31 -8.77
CA HIS A 689 26.50 -28.71 -7.58
C HIS A 689 27.01 -28.13 -6.24
N HIS A 690 26.10 -27.53 -5.45
CA HIS A 690 25.95 -27.68 -3.99
C HIS A 690 24.91 -26.75 -3.32
N ASN A 691 23.97 -26.14 -4.04
CA ASN A 691 22.84 -25.47 -3.39
C ASN A 691 21.54 -25.73 -4.17
N PRO A 692 20.49 -26.29 -3.54
CA PRO A 692 19.19 -26.45 -4.20
C PRO A 692 18.59 -25.04 -4.35
N MET A 693 18.88 -24.38 -5.47
CA MET A 693 18.33 -23.06 -5.75
C MET A 693 16.86 -23.21 -6.13
N ALA A 694 16.00 -22.41 -5.51
CA ALA A 694 14.59 -22.36 -5.80
C ALA A 694 14.37 -22.16 -7.32
N ILE A 695 13.57 -23.06 -7.92
CA ILE A 695 13.08 -22.86 -9.29
C ILE A 695 11.95 -21.85 -9.19
N THR A 696 12.32 -20.58 -9.04
CA THR A 696 11.38 -19.48 -8.96
C THR A 696 10.55 -19.46 -10.24
N GLY A 697 9.36 -20.06 -10.12
CA GLY A 697 8.50 -20.38 -11.23
C GLY A 697 7.79 -19.15 -11.71
N VAL A 698 8.52 -18.20 -12.29
CA VAL A 698 7.94 -16.91 -12.68
C VAL A 698 7.96 -16.72 -14.18
N ALA A 699 8.03 -17.76 -14.99
CA ALA A 699 7.73 -17.64 -16.42
C ALA A 699 6.41 -18.31 -16.79
N ILE A 700 5.33 -18.02 -16.05
CA ILE A 700 4.01 -18.05 -16.67
C ILE A 700 3.78 -16.64 -17.18
N ASP A 701 3.91 -16.43 -18.49
CA ASP A 701 3.33 -15.25 -19.13
C ASP A 701 1.91 -15.08 -18.57
N PRO A 702 1.60 -14.00 -17.81
CA PRO A 702 0.56 -13.97 -16.78
C PRO A 702 -0.80 -14.36 -17.32
N HIS A 703 -1.08 -15.66 -17.29
CA HIS A 703 -2.34 -16.25 -17.63
C HIS A 703 -2.99 -16.60 -16.31
N ARG A 704 -3.99 -15.79 -15.93
CA ARG A 704 -4.98 -16.19 -14.92
C ARG A 704 -5.56 -17.52 -15.38
N ILE A 705 -5.17 -18.64 -14.76
CA ILE A 705 -5.60 -19.96 -15.21
C ILE A 705 -7.03 -20.18 -14.72
N MET A 706 -7.98 -20.11 -15.63
CA MET A 706 -9.40 -20.21 -15.28
C MET A 706 -9.81 -21.69 -15.20
N ILE A 707 -10.25 -22.15 -14.03
CA ILE A 707 -10.61 -23.55 -13.76
C ILE A 707 -12.03 -23.65 -13.19
N ILE A 708 -12.71 -24.79 -13.38
CA ILE A 708 -14.11 -24.97 -12.92
C ILE A 708 -14.37 -26.22 -12.06
N GLN A 709 -13.44 -27.17 -11.99
CA GLN A 709 -13.56 -28.37 -11.17
C GLN A 709 -12.27 -28.66 -10.40
N ASP A 710 -11.19 -28.94 -11.12
CA ASP A 710 -9.93 -29.41 -10.56
C ASP A 710 -8.77 -29.11 -11.50
N ALA A 711 -7.59 -28.94 -10.92
CA ALA A 711 -6.33 -28.89 -11.64
C ALA A 711 -5.37 -29.91 -11.05
N ALA A 712 -4.84 -30.79 -11.89
CA ALA A 712 -3.74 -31.67 -11.51
C ALA A 712 -2.44 -31.03 -12.00
N ILE A 713 -1.56 -30.71 -11.06
CA ILE A 713 -0.24 -30.13 -11.31
C ILE A 713 0.75 -31.27 -11.13
N LYS A 714 1.16 -31.88 -12.24
CA LYS A 714 2.17 -32.96 -12.21
C LYS A 714 3.55 -32.35 -12.28
N LEU A 715 4.44 -32.84 -11.43
CA LEU A 715 5.86 -32.62 -11.56
C LEU A 715 6.46 -33.74 -12.39
N MET A 716 7.26 -33.35 -13.36
CA MET A 716 7.90 -34.22 -14.34
C MET A 716 9.38 -33.87 -14.38
N GLU A 717 10.24 -34.84 -14.65
CA GLU A 717 11.67 -34.64 -14.88
C GLU A 717 11.99 -34.94 -16.35
N VAL A 718 12.77 -34.07 -16.99
CA VAL A 718 13.44 -34.40 -18.25
C VAL A 718 14.80 -34.97 -17.90
N ASP A 719 15.01 -36.26 -18.21
CA ASP A 719 16.33 -36.90 -18.13
C ASP A 719 17.05 -36.78 -19.50
N ASP A 720 18.34 -36.52 -19.45
CA ASP A 720 19.23 -36.50 -20.61
C ASP A 720 19.44 -37.89 -21.24
N ILE A 721 19.13 -38.98 -20.52
CA ILE A 721 19.51 -40.36 -20.89
C ILE A 721 18.30 -41.31 -21.09
N ASP A 722 17.24 -41.23 -20.27
CA ASP A 722 16.06 -42.12 -20.33
C ASP A 722 14.75 -41.39 -20.76
N ASP A 723 13.58 -42.05 -20.68
CA ASP A 723 12.26 -41.45 -21.04
C ASP A 723 11.81 -40.48 -19.92
N ASP A 724 11.22 -39.31 -20.25
CA ASP A 724 10.70 -38.33 -19.27
C ASP A 724 9.90 -38.98 -18.12
N ASP A 725 10.42 -38.91 -16.89
CA ASP A 725 9.85 -39.63 -15.75
C ASP A 725 8.84 -38.77 -14.98
N TYR A 726 7.72 -39.40 -14.61
CA TYR A 726 6.72 -38.80 -13.75
C TYR A 726 7.17 -38.91 -12.29
N ILE A 727 7.29 -37.77 -11.63
CA ILE A 727 7.65 -37.69 -10.21
C ILE A 727 6.40 -37.84 -9.34
N ASP A 728 5.56 -36.81 -9.33
CA ASP A 728 4.46 -36.67 -8.37
C ASP A 728 3.37 -35.72 -8.89
N THR A 729 2.21 -35.68 -8.23
CA THR A 729 1.10 -34.80 -8.59
C THR A 729 0.55 -34.07 -7.38
N ALA A 730 0.50 -32.74 -7.45
CA ALA A 730 -0.32 -31.93 -6.57
C ALA A 730 -1.71 -31.77 -7.21
N ASN A 731 -2.74 -32.21 -6.50
CA ASN A 731 -4.12 -32.04 -6.94
C ASN A 731 -4.71 -30.80 -6.26
N VAL A 732 -5.11 -29.83 -7.07
CA VAL A 732 -5.84 -28.64 -6.65
C VAL A 732 -7.32 -28.90 -6.86
N GLU A 733 -8.04 -29.10 -5.75
CA GLU A 733 -9.50 -29.16 -5.76
C GLU A 733 -10.07 -27.77 -5.50
N ILE A 734 -11.05 -27.37 -6.32
CA ILE A 734 -11.76 -26.11 -6.10
C ILE A 734 -12.68 -26.23 -4.88
N SER A 735 -12.58 -25.26 -3.98
CA SER A 735 -13.49 -25.07 -2.86
C SER A 735 -14.40 -23.85 -3.06
N PRO A 736 -15.64 -23.87 -2.53
CA PRO A 736 -16.42 -22.65 -2.33
C PRO A 736 -15.71 -21.59 -1.48
N ASP A 737 -14.80 -22.01 -0.60
CA ASP A 737 -14.11 -21.16 0.38
C ASP A 737 -12.75 -20.64 -0.11
N ASP A 738 -12.38 -20.88 -1.37
CA ASP A 738 -11.14 -20.37 -1.98
C ASP A 738 -11.13 -18.83 -1.99
N ASP A 739 -10.20 -18.26 -1.23
CA ASP A 739 -10.09 -16.82 -0.91
C ASP A 739 -8.81 -16.17 -1.46
N GLY A 740 -7.99 -16.91 -2.21
CA GLY A 740 -6.70 -16.46 -2.70
C GLY A 740 -5.57 -16.57 -1.67
N SER A 741 -5.79 -17.23 -0.54
CA SER A 741 -4.70 -17.59 0.37
C SER A 741 -3.65 -18.45 -0.32
N MET A 742 -2.40 -18.26 0.09
CA MET A 742 -1.28 -19.06 -0.39
C MET A 742 -1.37 -20.48 0.18
N ASN A 743 -1.36 -21.45 -0.72
CA ASN A 743 -1.35 -22.87 -0.45
C ASN A 743 0.05 -23.42 -0.73
N LEU A 744 0.42 -24.47 0.01
CA LEU A 744 1.66 -25.21 -0.15
C LEU A 744 1.33 -26.65 -0.55
N GLY A 745 1.78 -27.07 -1.73
CA GLY A 745 1.80 -28.46 -2.16
C GLY A 745 3.19 -29.03 -1.93
N PHE A 746 3.30 -30.22 -1.33
CA PHE A 746 4.56 -30.94 -1.20
C PHE A 746 4.57 -32.04 -2.27
N LEU A 747 5.66 -32.12 -3.02
CA LEU A 747 5.83 -33.04 -4.15
C LEU A 747 7.13 -33.83 -3.92
N GLN A 748 7.10 -35.15 -4.05
CA GLN A 748 8.24 -36.00 -3.75
C GLN A 748 8.60 -36.90 -4.94
N GLY A 749 9.84 -36.80 -5.42
CA GLY A 749 10.43 -37.64 -6.46
C GLY A 749 11.49 -38.61 -5.95
N ASP A 750 12.05 -39.39 -6.88
CA ASP A 750 13.11 -40.37 -6.61
C ASP A 750 14.43 -39.63 -6.30
N GLY A 751 14.51 -39.08 -5.08
CA GLY A 751 15.68 -38.38 -4.56
C GLY A 751 15.46 -36.89 -4.31
N ALA A 752 14.39 -36.28 -4.83
CA ALA A 752 14.13 -34.85 -4.63
C ALA A 752 12.81 -34.54 -3.90
N GLU A 753 12.83 -33.55 -3.01
CA GLU A 753 11.62 -33.00 -2.37
C GLU A 753 11.38 -31.57 -2.87
N TYR A 754 10.17 -31.29 -3.34
CA TYR A 754 9.77 -29.99 -3.85
C TYR A 754 8.56 -29.44 -3.11
N ILE A 755 8.43 -28.11 -3.07
CA ILE A 755 7.25 -27.43 -2.58
C ILE A 755 6.76 -26.42 -3.60
N LEU A 756 5.48 -26.58 -3.94
CA LEU A 756 4.71 -25.74 -4.84
C LEU A 756 3.92 -24.71 -4.03
N LYS A 757 4.14 -23.42 -4.28
CA LYS A 757 3.29 -22.33 -3.79
C LYS A 757 2.27 -21.95 -4.86
N TYR A 758 1.00 -21.91 -4.50
CA TYR A 758 -0.06 -21.48 -5.41
C TYR A 758 -1.22 -20.81 -4.66
N THR A 759 -2.01 -20.01 -5.35
CA THR A 759 -3.27 -19.46 -4.83
C THR A 759 -4.44 -19.94 -5.67
N VAL A 760 -5.60 -20.07 -5.04
CA VAL A 760 -6.87 -20.29 -5.74
C VAL A 760 -7.82 -19.20 -5.27
N ALA A 761 -8.33 -18.41 -6.22
CA ALA A 761 -9.14 -17.24 -5.91
C ALA A 761 -10.39 -17.15 -6.80
N GLN A 762 -11.34 -16.31 -6.38
CA GLN A 762 -12.43 -15.89 -7.26
C GLN A 762 -11.90 -14.94 -8.34
N PRO A 763 -12.48 -14.93 -9.55
CA PRO A 763 -11.97 -14.14 -10.67
C PRO A 763 -12.11 -12.60 -10.55
N TYR A 764 -12.94 -12.09 -9.62
CA TYR A 764 -13.35 -10.69 -9.57
C TYR A 764 -13.18 -10.04 -8.20
#